data_AF-A0AAJ3GQU8-F1
#
_entry.id   AF-A0AAJ3GQU8-F1
#
_cell.length_a   1.000
_cell.length_b   1.000
_cell.length_c   1.000
_cell.angle_alpha   90.00
_cell.angle_beta   90.00
_cell.angle_gamma   90.00
#
_symmetry.space_group_name_H-M   'P 1'
#
loop_
_entity.id
_entity.type
_entity.pdbx_description
1 polymer ?
#
loop_
_entity_poly.entity_id
_entity_poly.type
_entity_poly.pdbx_seq_one_letter_code
_entity_poly.pdbx_strand_id
1 'polypeptide(L)'
;MTLALNPRLSVQVPQETGLPADSASPPQLSKTQAPEPPAGEMVRPEETELLKSYLGAVQSIVLGRPPKLVTVPPESTLGQWLALYRAQLEHPVVQGWMREQKIDPDSLLSINPSTGTLRATVRGEEKTFSLTDTTGWGQISGPLLAAAKVIAPGDSGVLQVSLRDGYVQVSAQVVANFAGVPLPATLAEGRAQIRQMEHKVAFDPISPDDRLRPVGSRSADALQVHKENAATYYSAAPQTLAYKHLAVEVATNLPNTRAEAKKWAEALIFKLTGKVVDADTIYFNRFHSYNTPPTGDPRPITGWEHPGEEPYSSLRLPDALLKNFSEHDGIPGTLDAQAGLYTVGAGESTKGGYGAHNEFPLEPSKLMHASWKTDFQAQMTQKIDNFWNTHAGNYETAIKGEFVYQARKQLKANEARSPAERALQPPEERFTREDYKRVMGAVSNLPLDENAPLTVEQLKTRTQMKGNVQVNALNIHGYTSSDIMRFSAGDGGWQALYIPGAVPAFLRFDSLEKLDQWVIDQTKDPKKRDALLARFPLLYHQDQTANFLSRLEKVIIPVLWFTHVGEKKEGLNTLFDKMAAGKLKDPVVNDKHSKIEGDVFQEITAASKERMNSDADVVIKSNSEVNRDTWLNDVTTAAGLLAKLAPIAAPVAAAAIIAGVTEVALGVEKSASGDTEAERNDGASKAFDGLLNTLFSVGASAIPEDPFARPPETELPATELPAPPKPTEIEKAKPDPSSGKPSVLNEPVPLPQPKSQSLIPLAQHAVPNGETLIKNATRDALGVYRMTDATGAFRQFVRLTDETGTSRVFEISGRYRTGDTFAKIINREGAGLVVVTPGREGEWARAPGDGGVRLWPWQRPESPTPSIEPKIPLMSDQFLEIDGTKMKGSTTLDKYLNSEEHSYTYGVAINDKGESTPQISWTVDENPKNATAHPTAEKSTFGTSEYSEQFTKDINRSRFTINTPEGITLEIDIPKQVKLLEQQKGAKLSTAELNSVIQQNIEKFETAIPNPALRARISEVANQWLLGAAPDEFQTSRFKGTIFGSGRDPHYIIDYDPAKETTTVTGKSDFILTRLDESNGELETLTDIHTKASRSITITASNEIDGNAYVINPSAPIRIEITPNLD
;
A
#
# COMPACT_ATOMS: atom_id res chain seq x y z
N MET A 1 -59.51 12.29 33.75
CA MET A 1 -59.90 13.17 34.88
C MET A 1 -59.48 14.60 34.53
N THR A 2 -60.05 15.59 35.21
CA THR A 2 -60.07 17.02 34.83
C THR A 2 -59.14 17.91 35.69
N LEU A 3 -59.15 19.24 35.40
CA LEU A 3 -58.36 20.35 35.98
C LEU A 3 -57.03 20.58 35.23
N ALA A 4 -56.84 21.58 34.35
CA ALA A 4 -57.58 22.79 33.98
C ALA A 4 -57.56 23.96 35.00
N LEU A 5 -56.75 25.00 34.70
CA LEU A 5 -57.15 26.43 34.71
C LEU A 5 -56.01 27.32 34.16
N ASN A 6 -56.36 28.35 33.37
CA ASN A 6 -55.46 29.37 32.83
C ASN A 6 -56.28 30.60 32.39
N PRO A 7 -55.94 31.85 32.77
CA PRO A 7 -56.38 32.99 31.95
C PRO A 7 -55.47 34.25 31.91
N ARG A 8 -55.16 34.70 30.66
CA ARG A 8 -55.13 36.13 30.19
C ARG A 8 -53.97 37.04 30.65
N LEU A 9 -53.60 38.17 29.99
CA LEU A 9 -53.73 38.79 28.64
C LEU A 9 -52.75 40.02 28.62
N SER A 10 -52.40 40.73 27.53
CA SER A 10 -52.71 40.59 26.08
C SER A 10 -51.38 40.53 25.27
N VAL A 11 -50.97 41.29 24.24
CA VAL A 11 -51.45 42.45 23.43
C VAL A 11 -51.09 42.16 21.94
N GLN A 12 -51.71 42.84 20.96
CA GLN A 12 -51.51 42.57 19.51
C GLN A 12 -50.96 43.79 18.73
N VAL A 13 -50.03 43.52 17.79
CA VAL A 13 -50.06 43.79 16.32
C VAL A 13 -51.18 44.76 15.85
N PRO A 14 -50.98 45.76 14.93
CA PRO A 14 -50.41 45.49 13.58
C PRO A 14 -49.78 46.64 12.70
N GLN A 15 -49.31 46.25 11.49
CA GLN A 15 -49.33 47.00 10.20
C GLN A 15 -48.45 48.28 10.00
N GLU A 16 -48.01 48.71 8.78
CA GLU A 16 -47.86 48.11 7.42
C GLU A 16 -46.99 49.04 6.50
N THR A 17 -46.58 48.59 5.29
CA THR A 17 -45.94 49.36 4.18
C THR A 17 -44.54 50.00 4.43
N GLY A 18 -43.71 50.35 3.44
CA GLY A 18 -43.68 49.97 2.00
C GLY A 18 -43.05 50.99 1.02
N LEU A 19 -41.75 50.85 0.67
CA LEU A 19 -41.01 51.37 -0.53
C LEU A 19 -41.02 52.91 -0.85
N PRO A 20 -40.07 53.48 -1.65
CA PRO A 20 -38.65 53.13 -1.88
C PRO A 20 -37.67 54.35 -1.81
N ALA A 21 -36.37 54.08 -2.03
CA ALA A 21 -35.25 54.92 -2.55
C ALA A 21 -35.30 56.47 -2.58
N ASP A 22 -34.18 57.12 -2.17
CA ASP A 22 -33.30 57.85 -3.11
C ASP A 22 -31.84 58.08 -2.58
N SER A 23 -31.02 58.75 -3.39
CA SER A 23 -29.57 58.69 -3.58
C SER A 23 -28.61 59.50 -2.67
N ALA A 24 -27.35 59.02 -2.64
CA ALA A 24 -26.07 59.77 -2.76
C ALA A 24 -25.24 60.31 -1.55
N SER A 25 -24.00 59.78 -1.46
CA SER A 25 -22.73 60.45 -1.06
C SER A 25 -22.47 60.79 0.44
N PRO A 26 -21.21 61.09 0.84
CA PRO A 26 -20.08 60.15 0.93
C PRO A 26 -19.45 60.09 2.37
N PRO A 27 -18.57 59.12 2.69
CA PRO A 27 -18.18 58.87 4.09
C PRO A 27 -17.20 59.92 4.67
N GLN A 28 -17.39 60.27 5.95
CA GLN A 28 -16.40 60.98 6.77
C GLN A 28 -15.49 59.99 7.51
N LEU A 29 -14.17 60.21 7.46
CA LEU A 29 -13.22 59.43 8.25
C LEU A 29 -13.34 59.75 9.75
N SER A 30 -13.76 58.78 10.54
CA SER A 30 -13.51 58.77 11.99
C SER A 30 -12.15 58.14 12.26
N LYS A 31 -11.34 58.80 13.12
CA LYS A 31 -9.93 58.42 13.34
C LYS A 31 -9.82 57.12 14.14
N THR A 32 -9.08 56.16 13.63
CA THR A 32 -8.62 54.99 14.40
C THR A 32 -7.81 55.47 15.61
N GLN A 33 -8.19 55.04 16.81
CA GLN A 33 -7.38 55.20 17.99
C GLN A 33 -6.19 54.22 17.90
N ALA A 34 -4.97 54.69 18.16
CA ALA A 34 -3.79 53.85 18.06
C ALA A 34 -3.86 52.68 19.06
N PRO A 35 -3.34 51.49 18.72
CA PRO A 35 -3.34 50.35 19.63
C PRO A 35 -2.53 50.69 20.89
N GLU A 36 -3.04 50.27 22.06
CA GLU A 36 -2.27 50.30 23.29
C GLU A 36 -1.06 49.36 23.17
N PRO A 37 0.09 49.68 23.81
CA PRO A 37 1.25 48.80 23.79
C PRO A 37 0.90 47.45 24.43
N PRO A 38 1.49 46.33 23.96
CA PRO A 38 1.20 45.02 24.51
C PRO A 38 1.51 44.99 26.01
N ALA A 39 0.59 44.46 26.80
CA ALA A 39 0.80 44.25 28.22
C ALA A 39 2.03 43.36 28.44
N GLY A 40 2.88 43.74 29.40
CA GLY A 40 4.05 42.94 29.77
C GLY A 40 3.64 41.53 30.23
N GLU A 41 4.55 40.58 30.04
CA GLU A 41 4.30 39.14 30.21
C GLU A 41 3.54 38.83 31.52
N MET A 42 2.25 38.50 31.39
CA MET A 42 1.51 37.86 32.47
C MET A 42 2.14 36.48 32.71
N VAL A 43 2.91 36.38 33.78
CA VAL A 43 3.45 35.11 34.30
C VAL A 43 2.26 34.18 34.54
N ARG A 44 2.12 33.17 33.68
CA ARG A 44 1.11 32.12 33.75
C ARG A 44 1.57 31.06 34.77
N PRO A 45 0.99 30.98 35.98
CA PRO A 45 1.50 30.11 37.05
C PRO A 45 1.55 28.63 36.65
N GLU A 46 0.61 28.21 35.80
CA GLU A 46 0.50 26.86 35.23
C GLU A 46 1.68 26.49 34.31
N GLU A 47 2.21 27.43 33.53
CA GLU A 47 3.44 27.20 32.72
C GLU A 47 4.69 27.20 33.61
N THR A 48 4.69 28.00 34.68
CA THR A 48 5.75 28.00 35.69
C THR A 48 5.78 26.67 36.48
N GLU A 49 4.63 26.10 36.78
CA GLU A 49 4.52 24.80 37.46
C GLU A 49 4.90 23.64 36.54
N LEU A 50 4.51 23.69 35.26
CA LEU A 50 4.94 22.71 34.26
C LEU A 50 6.47 22.68 34.11
N LEU A 51 7.10 23.85 33.95
CA LEU A 51 8.56 23.96 33.90
C LEU A 51 9.23 23.39 35.17
N LYS A 52 8.70 23.70 36.36
CA LYS A 52 9.23 23.17 37.62
C LYS A 52 9.11 21.64 37.71
N SER A 53 7.99 21.05 37.31
CA SER A 53 7.85 19.60 37.31
C SER A 53 8.75 18.93 36.26
N TYR A 54 9.00 19.58 35.10
CA TYR A 54 9.97 19.11 34.11
C TYR A 54 11.41 19.16 34.64
N LEU A 55 11.82 20.27 35.26
CA LEU A 55 13.16 20.38 35.85
C LEU A 55 13.38 19.37 37.00
N GLY A 56 12.33 19.01 37.74
CA GLY A 56 12.37 17.89 38.70
C GLY A 56 12.64 16.53 38.05
N ALA A 57 12.15 16.30 36.83
CA ALA A 57 12.47 15.10 36.05
C ALA A 57 13.91 15.14 35.52
N VAL A 58 14.35 16.26 34.93
CA VAL A 58 15.76 16.44 34.51
C VAL A 58 16.73 16.27 35.69
N GLN A 59 16.35 16.72 36.89
CA GLN A 59 17.15 16.51 38.10
C GLN A 59 17.29 15.03 38.47
N SER A 60 16.32 14.17 38.17
CA SER A 60 16.46 12.72 38.38
C SER A 60 17.48 12.09 37.41
N ILE A 61 17.53 12.55 36.15
CA ILE A 61 18.58 12.16 35.18
C ILE A 61 19.97 12.60 35.69
N VAL A 62 20.10 13.84 36.19
CA VAL A 62 21.35 14.37 36.79
C VAL A 62 21.79 13.61 38.06
N LEU A 63 20.88 12.86 38.69
CA LEU A 63 21.15 11.99 39.84
C LEU A 63 21.40 10.51 39.46
N GLY A 64 21.47 10.18 38.16
CA GLY A 64 21.67 8.82 37.68
C GLY A 64 20.49 7.88 37.95
N ARG A 65 19.27 8.44 38.00
CA ARG A 65 18.02 7.71 38.25
C ARG A 65 17.14 7.72 36.99
N PRO A 66 16.22 6.75 36.82
CA PRO A 66 15.24 6.82 35.74
C PRO A 66 14.46 8.14 35.79
N PRO A 67 14.11 8.73 34.63
CA PRO A 67 13.44 10.02 34.57
C PRO A 67 12.06 9.95 35.21
N LYS A 68 11.84 10.71 36.28
CA LYS A 68 10.53 10.80 36.93
C LYS A 68 9.47 11.35 35.95
N LEU A 69 8.26 10.79 35.95
CA LEU A 69 7.12 11.35 35.25
C LEU A 69 6.86 12.82 35.65
N VAL A 70 6.56 13.64 34.66
CA VAL A 70 6.17 15.05 34.84
C VAL A 70 4.67 15.11 35.09
N THR A 71 4.26 15.77 36.17
CA THR A 71 2.83 16.06 36.43
C THR A 71 2.47 17.34 35.70
N VAL A 72 1.48 17.28 34.81
CA VAL A 72 1.12 18.42 33.94
C VAL A 72 -0.03 19.21 34.57
N PRO A 73 0.14 20.53 34.83
CA PRO A 73 -0.95 21.40 35.27
C PRO A 73 -2.04 21.49 34.20
N PRO A 74 -3.33 21.23 34.53
CA PRO A 74 -4.41 21.14 33.52
C PRO A 74 -4.56 22.38 32.63
N GLU A 75 -4.38 23.59 33.21
CA GLU A 75 -4.54 24.85 32.49
C GLU A 75 -3.34 25.22 31.59
N SER A 76 -2.19 24.56 31.77
CA SER A 76 -1.02 24.78 30.91
C SER A 76 -1.32 24.40 29.46
N THR A 77 -0.60 24.96 28.50
CA THR A 77 -0.87 24.71 27.08
C THR A 77 -0.78 23.21 26.76
N LEU A 78 0.20 22.49 27.31
CA LEU A 78 0.29 21.02 27.20
C LEU A 78 -0.87 20.32 27.93
N GLY A 79 -1.25 20.81 29.12
CA GLY A 79 -2.38 20.28 29.89
C GLY A 79 -3.71 20.33 29.12
N GLN A 80 -3.99 21.44 28.44
CA GLN A 80 -5.19 21.61 27.62
C GLN A 80 -5.21 20.66 26.40
N TRP A 81 -4.07 20.45 25.74
CA TRP A 81 -3.95 19.48 24.64
C TRP A 81 -4.07 18.03 25.13
N LEU A 82 -3.49 17.68 26.29
CA LEU A 82 -3.66 16.37 26.92
C LEU A 82 -5.10 16.13 27.40
N ALA A 83 -5.78 17.15 27.92
CA ALA A 83 -7.19 17.09 28.26
C ALA A 83 -8.08 16.87 27.02
N LEU A 84 -7.74 17.51 25.89
CA LEU A 84 -8.41 17.25 24.62
C LEU A 84 -8.19 15.81 24.14
N TYR A 85 -6.94 15.33 24.13
CA TYR A 85 -6.61 13.94 23.79
C TYR A 85 -7.38 12.95 24.68
N ARG A 86 -7.39 13.17 26.00
CA ARG A 86 -8.16 12.36 26.96
C ARG A 86 -9.65 12.36 26.62
N ALA A 87 -10.24 13.52 26.34
CA ALA A 87 -11.64 13.64 25.96
C ALA A 87 -11.97 12.89 24.64
N GLN A 88 -11.04 12.82 23.68
CA GLN A 88 -11.22 12.00 22.47
C GLN A 88 -11.07 10.49 22.77
N LEU A 89 -10.17 10.11 23.67
CA LEU A 89 -9.95 8.72 24.08
C LEU A 89 -11.13 8.15 24.90
N GLU A 90 -11.72 9.00 25.75
CA GLU A 90 -12.92 8.72 26.54
C GLU A 90 -14.23 8.93 25.74
N HIS A 91 -14.15 9.38 24.47
CA HIS A 91 -15.32 9.67 23.64
C HIS A 91 -16.17 8.40 23.40
N PRO A 92 -17.52 8.44 23.49
CA PRO A 92 -18.37 7.24 23.41
C PRO A 92 -18.18 6.37 22.17
N VAL A 93 -17.76 6.95 21.04
CA VAL A 93 -17.46 6.22 19.78
C VAL A 93 -16.19 5.39 19.92
N VAL A 94 -15.09 5.99 20.40
CA VAL A 94 -13.80 5.30 20.63
C VAL A 94 -13.96 4.23 21.70
N GLN A 95 -14.62 4.58 22.81
CA GLN A 95 -14.94 3.65 23.90
C GLN A 95 -15.89 2.52 23.46
N GLY A 96 -16.79 2.77 22.51
CA GLY A 96 -17.63 1.75 21.89
C GLY A 96 -16.80 0.73 21.11
N TRP A 97 -15.95 1.22 20.21
CA TRP A 97 -15.04 0.40 19.40
C TRP A 97 -14.05 -0.40 20.27
N MET A 98 -13.47 0.17 21.34
CA MET A 98 -12.57 -0.56 22.24
C MET A 98 -13.23 -1.78 22.89
N ARG A 99 -14.50 -1.65 23.33
CA ARG A 99 -15.28 -2.77 23.89
C ARG A 99 -15.61 -3.83 22.85
N GLU A 100 -15.89 -3.43 21.61
CA GLU A 100 -16.16 -4.32 20.48
C GLU A 100 -14.92 -5.18 20.12
N GLN A 101 -13.75 -4.52 20.04
CA GLN A 101 -12.45 -5.16 19.83
C GLN A 101 -11.96 -5.98 21.04
N LYS A 102 -12.63 -5.88 22.18
CA LYS A 102 -12.30 -6.57 23.46
C LYS A 102 -10.89 -6.24 23.95
N ILE A 103 -10.51 -4.97 23.83
CA ILE A 103 -9.32 -4.43 24.49
C ILE A 103 -9.54 -4.52 26.00
N ASP A 104 -8.53 -5.01 26.72
CA ASP A 104 -8.62 -5.25 28.16
C ASP A 104 -8.72 -3.91 28.91
N PRO A 105 -9.63 -3.73 29.90
CA PRO A 105 -9.89 -2.41 30.51
C PRO A 105 -8.69 -1.75 31.20
N ASP A 106 -7.71 -2.55 31.64
CA ASP A 106 -6.46 -2.11 32.26
C ASP A 106 -5.28 -2.10 31.28
N SER A 107 -5.52 -2.30 29.98
CA SER A 107 -4.49 -2.22 28.93
C SER A 107 -3.82 -0.85 28.93
N LEU A 108 -2.48 -0.82 28.98
CA LEU A 108 -1.74 0.37 28.59
C LEU A 108 -1.99 0.64 27.11
N LEU A 109 -2.43 1.86 26.79
CA LEU A 109 -2.72 2.26 25.40
C LEU A 109 -1.52 3.01 24.83
N SER A 110 -1.06 2.52 23.68
CA SER A 110 0.19 2.91 23.02
C SER A 110 -0.15 3.43 21.63
N ILE A 111 -0.19 4.75 21.45
CA ILE A 111 -0.53 5.38 20.15
C ILE A 111 0.73 5.97 19.51
N ASN A 112 1.01 5.58 18.27
CA ASN A 112 2.09 6.17 17.47
C ASN A 112 1.49 7.21 16.49
N PRO A 113 1.77 8.53 16.65
CA PRO A 113 1.10 9.57 15.85
C PRO A 113 1.56 9.67 14.38
N SER A 114 2.77 9.22 14.04
CA SER A 114 3.30 9.30 12.67
C SER A 114 2.80 8.16 11.78
N THR A 115 2.75 6.93 12.30
CA THR A 115 2.15 5.75 11.63
C THR A 115 0.62 5.68 11.78
N GLY A 116 0.05 6.39 12.77
CA GLY A 116 -1.37 6.33 13.09
C GLY A 116 -1.83 5.01 13.73
N THR A 117 -0.92 4.21 14.27
CA THR A 117 -1.24 2.91 14.88
C THR A 117 -1.60 3.02 16.36
N LEU A 118 -2.45 2.10 16.83
CA LEU A 118 -2.73 1.84 18.25
C LEU A 118 -2.23 0.44 18.60
N ARG A 119 -1.51 0.30 19.71
CA ARG A 119 -1.14 -0.97 20.33
C ARG A 119 -1.82 -1.08 21.70
N ALA A 120 -2.41 -2.23 21.97
CA ALA A 120 -3.17 -2.51 23.20
C ALA A 120 -3.24 -4.02 23.46
N THR A 121 -3.46 -4.42 24.71
CA THR A 121 -3.72 -5.81 25.10
C THR A 121 -5.18 -6.17 24.82
N VAL A 122 -5.38 -7.32 24.17
CA VAL A 122 -6.68 -7.91 23.85
C VAL A 122 -6.68 -9.34 24.37
N ARG A 123 -7.44 -9.63 25.43
CA ARG A 123 -7.52 -10.96 26.06
C ARG A 123 -6.17 -11.51 26.54
N GLY A 124 -5.27 -10.63 26.96
CA GLY A 124 -3.90 -10.98 27.38
C GLY A 124 -2.86 -11.10 26.26
N GLU A 125 -3.24 -10.97 24.98
CA GLU A 125 -2.29 -10.90 23.85
C GLU A 125 -2.08 -9.44 23.40
N GLU A 126 -0.86 -9.07 23.03
CA GLU A 126 -0.59 -7.73 22.49
C GLU A 126 -1.03 -7.63 21.03
N LYS A 127 -1.90 -6.68 20.71
CA LYS A 127 -2.41 -6.44 19.35
C LYS A 127 -2.10 -5.01 18.90
N THR A 128 -1.64 -4.88 17.67
CA THR A 128 -1.55 -3.59 16.97
C THR A 128 -2.69 -3.45 15.96
N PHE A 129 -3.26 -2.25 15.89
CA PHE A 129 -4.33 -1.80 14.99
C PHE A 129 -3.78 -0.70 14.08
N SER A 130 -4.18 -0.67 12.82
CA SER A 130 -3.70 0.28 11.81
C SER A 130 -4.85 1.05 11.16
N LEU A 131 -4.54 2.18 10.52
CA LEU A 131 -5.54 2.97 9.79
C LEU A 131 -6.22 2.17 8.67
N THR A 132 -5.48 1.23 8.08
CA THR A 132 -5.86 0.43 6.90
C THR A 132 -6.44 -0.94 7.25
N ASP A 133 -6.53 -1.32 8.52
CA ASP A 133 -7.07 -2.62 8.93
C ASP A 133 -8.60 -2.72 8.79
N THR A 134 -9.12 -3.94 8.88
CA THR A 134 -10.56 -4.23 8.79
C THR A 134 -11.33 -3.97 10.10
N THR A 135 -10.67 -3.64 11.20
CA THR A 135 -11.29 -3.47 12.53
C THR A 135 -12.05 -2.15 12.68
N GLY A 136 -11.70 -1.15 11.88
CA GLY A 136 -12.35 0.17 11.90
C GLY A 136 -11.58 1.27 12.65
N TRP A 137 -10.34 1.02 13.09
CA TRP A 137 -9.54 2.00 13.85
C TRP A 137 -9.42 3.35 13.13
N GLY A 138 -9.10 3.38 11.83
CA GLY A 138 -8.99 4.62 11.03
C GLY A 138 -10.29 5.44 10.91
N GLN A 139 -11.45 4.81 11.16
CA GLN A 139 -12.77 5.40 11.04
C GLN A 139 -13.27 6.00 12.37
N ILE A 140 -12.52 5.80 13.46
CA ILE A 140 -12.81 6.40 14.78
C ILE A 140 -11.63 7.18 15.39
N SER A 141 -10.41 7.06 14.87
CA SER A 141 -9.19 7.60 15.51
C SER A 141 -8.77 9.00 15.05
N GLY A 142 -9.37 9.57 13.99
CA GLY A 142 -8.91 10.82 13.36
C GLY A 142 -8.65 11.97 14.33
N PRO A 143 -9.64 12.42 15.14
CA PRO A 143 -9.45 13.52 16.10
C PRO A 143 -8.47 13.21 17.23
N LEU A 144 -8.41 11.94 17.66
CA LEU A 144 -7.50 11.45 18.68
C LEU A 144 -6.05 11.49 18.18
N LEU A 145 -5.80 11.05 16.94
CA LEU A 145 -4.51 11.16 16.27
C LEU A 145 -4.12 12.60 15.94
N ALA A 146 -5.08 13.45 15.57
CA ALA A 146 -4.83 14.87 15.35
C ALA A 146 -4.35 15.57 16.64
N ALA A 147 -4.98 15.30 17.78
CA ALA A 147 -4.49 15.77 19.08
C ALA A 147 -3.13 15.13 19.46
N ALA A 148 -2.95 13.83 19.20
CA ALA A 148 -1.69 13.13 19.48
C ALA A 148 -0.50 13.72 18.70
N LYS A 149 -0.68 14.08 17.42
CA LYS A 149 0.33 14.75 16.59
C LYS A 149 0.71 16.14 17.11
N VAL A 150 -0.21 16.86 17.75
CA VAL A 150 0.09 18.16 18.37
C VAL A 150 0.87 17.98 19.68
N ILE A 151 0.62 16.90 20.43
CA ILE A 151 1.36 16.55 21.66
C ILE A 151 2.77 16.04 21.33
N ALA A 152 2.86 15.04 20.45
CA ALA A 152 4.07 14.36 20.00
C ALA A 152 4.17 14.44 18.45
N PRO A 153 4.82 15.51 17.91
CA PRO A 153 4.96 15.74 16.47
C PRO A 153 6.18 15.02 15.88
N GLY A 154 6.09 14.67 14.59
CA GLY A 154 7.13 13.90 13.89
C GLY A 154 7.30 12.49 14.46
N ASP A 155 8.47 11.89 14.27
CA ASP A 155 8.79 10.55 14.80
C ASP A 155 9.26 10.59 16.26
N SER A 156 8.57 11.38 17.10
CA SER A 156 8.83 11.53 18.55
C SER A 156 8.39 10.32 19.40
N GLY A 157 8.21 9.16 18.75
CA GLY A 157 7.92 7.88 19.38
C GLY A 157 6.43 7.62 19.64
N VAL A 158 6.18 6.79 20.65
CA VAL A 158 4.84 6.39 21.08
C VAL A 158 4.34 7.34 22.17
N LEU A 159 3.16 7.91 21.98
CA LEU A 159 2.39 8.54 23.03
C LEU A 159 1.65 7.45 23.83
N GLN A 160 2.24 7.04 24.96
CA GLN A 160 1.56 6.22 25.97
C GLN A 160 0.84 7.14 26.96
N VAL A 161 -0.39 6.79 27.34
CA VAL A 161 -1.18 7.56 28.33
C VAL A 161 -1.83 6.63 29.33
N SER A 162 -1.50 6.82 30.61
CA SER A 162 -2.23 6.22 31.73
C SER A 162 -3.46 7.05 32.06
N LEU A 163 -4.61 6.40 32.28
CA LEU A 163 -5.88 7.05 32.58
C LEU A 163 -6.21 7.15 34.08
N ARG A 164 -5.37 6.55 34.94
CA ARG A 164 -5.59 6.47 36.40
C ARG A 164 -5.33 7.79 37.12
N ASP A 165 -5.98 7.94 38.27
CA ASP A 165 -5.66 8.88 39.36
C ASP A 165 -5.66 10.40 39.07
N GLY A 166 -6.60 10.87 38.23
CA GLY A 166 -7.14 12.25 38.27
C GLY A 166 -6.22 13.40 37.82
N TYR A 167 -4.93 13.15 37.65
CA TYR A 167 -3.92 14.07 37.14
C TYR A 167 -3.26 13.47 35.90
N VAL A 168 -2.92 14.27 34.89
CA VAL A 168 -2.18 13.74 33.74
C VAL A 168 -0.68 13.76 34.03
N GLN A 169 -0.07 12.57 34.00
CA GLN A 169 1.37 12.39 34.05
C GLN A 169 1.88 11.90 32.69
N VAL A 170 3.00 12.47 32.24
CA VAL A 170 3.67 12.11 30.98
C VAL A 170 5.18 11.99 31.21
N SER A 171 5.90 11.37 30.29
CA SER A 171 7.36 11.34 30.35
C SER A 171 7.97 12.73 30.16
N ALA A 172 9.19 12.93 30.65
CA ALA A 172 9.95 14.14 30.39
C ALA A 172 10.16 14.39 28.88
N GLN A 173 10.23 13.32 28.09
CA GLN A 173 10.35 13.37 26.63
C GLN A 173 9.13 14.00 25.95
N VAL A 174 7.90 13.69 26.41
CA VAL A 174 6.68 14.33 25.88
C VAL A 174 6.70 15.83 26.15
N VAL A 175 7.13 16.26 27.35
CA VAL A 175 7.22 17.68 27.70
C VAL A 175 8.33 18.40 26.92
N ALA A 176 9.51 17.79 26.78
CA ALA A 176 10.63 18.33 26.02
C ALA A 176 10.25 18.51 24.52
N ASN A 177 9.75 17.45 23.90
CA ASN A 177 9.25 17.46 22.53
C ASN A 177 8.14 18.51 22.35
N PHE A 178 7.20 18.61 23.29
CA PHE A 178 6.17 19.64 23.24
C PHE A 178 6.75 21.05 23.33
N ALA A 179 7.61 21.31 24.31
CA ALA A 179 8.12 22.64 24.64
C ALA A 179 9.19 23.21 23.68
N GLY A 180 9.66 22.44 22.69
CA GLY A 180 10.67 22.89 21.73
C GLY A 180 12.10 22.43 22.04
N VAL A 181 12.33 21.84 23.23
CA VAL A 181 13.67 21.64 23.81
C VAL A 181 14.15 20.18 23.69
N PRO A 182 15.46 19.91 23.64
CA PRO A 182 15.98 18.55 23.78
C PRO A 182 15.85 18.08 25.24
N LEU A 183 15.53 16.81 25.45
CA LEU A 183 15.74 16.19 26.76
C LEU A 183 17.25 15.97 26.96
N PRO A 184 17.81 16.28 28.14
CA PRO A 184 19.22 16.01 28.41
C PRO A 184 19.50 14.51 28.51
N ALA A 185 20.43 14.01 27.70
CA ALA A 185 20.87 12.62 27.75
C ALA A 185 22.08 12.48 28.70
N THR A 186 23.04 13.42 28.66
CA THR A 186 24.15 13.41 29.64
C THR A 186 23.81 14.13 30.95
N LEU A 187 24.46 13.68 32.02
CA LEU A 187 24.50 14.36 33.32
C LEU A 187 25.11 15.79 33.21
N ALA A 188 25.94 16.05 32.19
CA ALA A 188 26.50 17.37 31.90
C ALA A 188 25.47 18.30 31.26
N GLU A 189 24.74 17.84 30.24
CA GLU A 189 23.60 18.56 29.63
C GLU A 189 22.52 18.84 30.68
N GLY A 190 22.15 17.87 31.52
CA GLY A 190 21.12 18.07 32.54
C GLY A 190 21.50 19.17 33.53
N ARG A 191 22.78 19.23 33.92
CA ARG A 191 23.33 20.34 34.73
C ARG A 191 23.43 21.66 33.95
N ALA A 192 23.54 21.65 32.63
CA ALA A 192 23.53 22.87 31.82
C ALA A 192 22.10 23.40 31.66
N GLN A 193 21.15 22.54 31.27
CA GLN A 193 19.75 22.89 31.07
C GLN A 193 19.08 23.36 32.37
N ILE A 194 19.34 22.71 33.52
CA ILE A 194 18.84 23.22 34.81
C ILE A 194 19.36 24.64 35.06
N ARG A 195 20.66 24.92 34.92
CA ARG A 195 21.22 26.27 35.11
C ARG A 195 20.72 27.30 34.09
N GLN A 196 20.32 26.86 32.90
CA GLN A 196 19.71 27.73 31.88
C GLN A 196 18.24 28.07 32.18
N MET A 197 17.52 27.20 32.90
CA MET A 197 16.07 27.27 33.07
C MET A 197 15.60 27.52 34.52
N GLU A 198 16.45 27.35 35.54
CA GLU A 198 16.09 27.48 36.96
C GLU A 198 15.67 28.91 37.39
N HIS A 199 15.92 29.90 36.54
CA HIS A 199 15.47 31.29 36.72
C HIS A 199 14.34 31.70 35.78
N LYS A 200 13.84 30.79 34.93
CA LYS A 200 12.74 31.07 33.98
C LYS A 200 11.37 30.82 34.62
N VAL A 201 10.36 31.50 34.09
CA VAL A 201 8.95 31.39 34.51
C VAL A 201 8.11 30.52 33.57
N ALA A 202 8.64 30.17 32.40
CA ALA A 202 8.05 29.27 31.41
C ALA A 202 9.17 28.74 30.49
N PHE A 203 8.84 27.81 29.59
CA PHE A 203 9.71 27.47 28.47
C PHE A 203 9.85 28.65 27.50
N ASP A 204 10.93 28.66 26.71
CA ASP A 204 11.13 29.67 25.65
C ASP A 204 10.07 29.51 24.53
N PRO A 205 9.64 30.60 23.88
CA PRO A 205 8.79 30.51 22.70
C PRO A 205 9.44 29.67 21.60
N ILE A 206 8.67 28.74 21.02
CA ILE A 206 9.11 27.89 19.91
C ILE A 206 9.42 28.76 18.69
N SER A 207 10.51 28.44 17.98
CA SER A 207 10.95 29.19 16.80
C SER A 207 9.86 29.22 15.71
N PRO A 208 9.60 30.38 15.07
CA PRO A 208 8.72 30.46 13.90
C PRO A 208 9.12 29.52 12.74
N ASP A 209 10.41 29.17 12.64
CA ASP A 209 10.94 28.25 11.63
C ASP A 209 10.77 26.76 11.99
N ASP A 210 10.23 26.42 13.17
CA ASP A 210 10.03 25.03 13.58
C ASP A 210 8.87 24.38 12.82
N ARG A 211 9.21 23.69 11.73
CA ARG A 211 8.28 22.96 10.86
C ARG A 211 7.60 21.77 11.53
N LEU A 212 8.14 21.24 12.62
CA LEU A 212 7.52 20.16 13.39
C LEU A 212 6.51 20.70 14.42
N ARG A 213 6.74 21.93 14.92
CA ARG A 213 5.95 22.57 15.98
C ARG A 213 5.45 23.98 15.62
N PRO A 214 4.71 24.18 14.51
CA PRO A 214 4.25 25.51 14.12
C PRO A 214 3.38 26.14 15.23
N VAL A 215 3.76 27.31 15.74
CA VAL A 215 3.07 27.96 16.88
C VAL A 215 1.55 28.07 16.66
N GLY A 216 1.13 28.40 15.44
CA GLY A 216 -0.28 28.54 15.05
C GLY A 216 -1.11 27.25 15.02
N SER A 217 -0.53 26.04 15.10
CA SER A 217 -1.30 24.79 15.23
C SER A 217 -1.49 24.34 16.69
N ARG A 218 -1.02 25.14 17.65
CA ARG A 218 -0.96 24.78 19.08
C ARG A 218 -1.61 25.84 19.99
N SER A 219 -2.11 26.92 19.40
CA SER A 219 -2.81 28.03 20.07
C SER A 219 -4.17 27.61 20.65
N ALA A 220 -4.78 28.49 21.46
CA ALA A 220 -6.14 28.30 21.94
C ALA A 220 -7.17 28.21 20.79
N ASP A 221 -6.96 28.98 19.71
CA ASP A 221 -7.83 28.94 18.52
C ASP A 221 -7.70 27.60 17.79
N ALA A 222 -6.47 27.08 17.64
CA ALA A 222 -6.25 25.75 17.07
C ALA A 222 -6.87 24.64 17.94
N LEU A 223 -6.73 24.74 19.26
CA LEU A 223 -7.38 23.83 20.22
C LEU A 223 -8.92 23.87 20.09
N GLN A 224 -9.50 25.03 19.77
CA GLN A 224 -10.94 25.18 19.54
C GLN A 224 -11.37 24.59 18.19
N VAL A 225 -10.65 24.88 17.10
CA VAL A 225 -10.87 24.25 15.77
C VAL A 225 -10.80 22.73 15.87
N HIS A 226 -9.83 22.17 16.59
CA HIS A 226 -9.75 20.72 16.81
C HIS A 226 -10.97 20.14 17.56
N LYS A 227 -11.61 20.89 18.47
CA LYS A 227 -12.85 20.46 19.15
C LYS A 227 -14.05 20.46 18.19
N GLU A 228 -14.19 21.49 17.36
CA GLU A 228 -15.28 21.63 16.39
C GLU A 228 -15.18 20.59 15.27
N ASN A 229 -13.95 20.34 14.79
CA ASN A 229 -13.64 19.26 13.85
C ASN A 229 -13.89 17.87 14.48
N ALA A 230 -13.54 17.66 15.75
CA ALA A 230 -13.84 16.40 16.45
C ALA A 230 -15.35 16.14 16.54
N ALA A 231 -16.14 17.15 16.94
CA ALA A 231 -17.59 17.04 16.98
C ALA A 231 -18.20 16.73 15.60
N THR A 232 -17.69 17.37 14.55
CA THR A 232 -18.11 17.13 13.16
C THR A 232 -17.76 15.70 12.71
N TYR A 233 -16.52 15.25 12.93
CA TYR A 233 -16.06 13.90 12.60
C TYR A 233 -16.87 12.82 13.31
N TYR A 234 -17.07 12.94 14.63
CA TYR A 234 -17.82 11.95 15.40
C TYR A 234 -19.33 11.94 15.14
N SER A 235 -19.89 12.96 14.48
CA SER A 235 -21.26 12.90 13.97
C SER A 235 -21.42 11.88 12.83
N ALA A 236 -20.38 11.71 12.00
CA ALA A 236 -20.35 10.77 10.87
C ALA A 236 -19.75 9.40 11.23
N ALA A 237 -18.71 9.37 12.07
CA ALA A 237 -17.92 8.19 12.40
C ALA A 237 -18.73 6.91 12.74
N PRO A 238 -19.87 6.95 13.46
CA PRO A 238 -20.69 5.76 13.70
C PRO A 238 -21.29 5.15 12.42
N GLN A 239 -21.68 5.97 11.45
CA GLN A 239 -22.22 5.50 10.16
C GLN A 239 -21.09 4.93 9.29
N THR A 240 -19.96 5.65 9.24
CA THR A 240 -18.70 5.25 8.60
C THR A 240 -18.23 3.87 9.09
N LEU A 241 -18.17 3.66 10.41
CA LEU A 241 -17.76 2.41 11.04
C LEU A 241 -18.76 1.29 10.74
N ALA A 242 -20.06 1.53 10.94
CA ALA A 242 -21.10 0.52 10.71
C ALA A 242 -21.16 0.06 9.24
N TYR A 243 -20.95 0.96 8.27
CA TYR A 243 -20.84 0.60 6.86
C TYR A 243 -19.55 -0.18 6.57
N LYS A 244 -18.41 0.19 7.20
CA LYS A 244 -17.16 -0.57 7.05
C LYS A 244 -17.31 -2.00 7.55
N HIS A 245 -17.85 -2.22 8.75
CA HIS A 245 -18.10 -3.56 9.27
C HIS A 245 -19.05 -4.36 8.38
N LEU A 246 -20.14 -3.76 7.91
CA LEU A 246 -21.11 -4.37 6.99
C LEU A 246 -20.46 -4.80 5.66
N ALA A 247 -19.61 -3.95 5.07
CA ALA A 247 -18.91 -4.26 3.83
C ALA A 247 -17.81 -5.33 4.03
N VAL A 248 -17.08 -5.28 5.16
CA VAL A 248 -16.09 -6.30 5.56
C VAL A 248 -16.77 -7.65 5.77
N GLU A 249 -17.91 -7.70 6.47
CA GLU A 249 -18.67 -8.92 6.69
C GLU A 249 -19.11 -9.57 5.38
N VAL A 250 -19.64 -8.78 4.44
CA VAL A 250 -20.01 -9.26 3.09
C VAL A 250 -18.79 -9.79 2.34
N ALA A 251 -17.67 -9.07 2.36
CA ALA A 251 -16.46 -9.47 1.64
C ALA A 251 -15.80 -10.74 2.22
N THR A 252 -15.71 -10.85 3.55
CA THR A 252 -15.08 -11.99 4.24
C THR A 252 -15.93 -13.26 4.17
N ASN A 253 -17.26 -13.16 4.11
CA ASN A 253 -18.16 -14.31 4.02
C ASN A 253 -18.56 -14.68 2.58
N LEU A 254 -18.13 -13.92 1.56
CA LEU A 254 -18.46 -14.22 0.17
C LEU A 254 -17.86 -15.58 -0.25
N PRO A 255 -18.65 -16.49 -0.87
CA PRO A 255 -18.15 -17.80 -1.25
C PRO A 255 -17.04 -17.70 -2.33
N ASN A 256 -15.87 -18.27 -2.04
CA ASN A 256 -14.75 -18.34 -2.99
C ASN A 256 -14.49 -19.80 -3.40
N THR A 257 -14.93 -20.16 -4.60
CA THR A 257 -14.81 -21.51 -5.18
C THR A 257 -13.38 -22.05 -5.14
N ARG A 258 -12.38 -21.23 -5.44
CA ARG A 258 -10.97 -21.66 -5.53
C ARG A 258 -10.31 -21.84 -4.16
N ALA A 259 -10.71 -21.04 -3.17
CA ALA A 259 -10.29 -21.22 -1.78
C ALA A 259 -10.94 -22.45 -1.14
N GLU A 260 -12.19 -22.77 -1.49
CA GLU A 260 -12.85 -24.01 -1.03
C GLU A 260 -12.29 -25.24 -1.75
N ALA A 261 -11.95 -25.14 -3.04
CA ALA A 261 -11.23 -26.19 -3.76
C ALA A 261 -9.85 -26.45 -3.15
N LYS A 262 -9.15 -25.41 -2.64
CA LYS A 262 -7.88 -25.58 -1.91
C LYS A 262 -8.08 -26.43 -0.65
N LYS A 263 -9.04 -26.07 0.20
CA LYS A 263 -9.40 -26.86 1.40
C LYS A 263 -9.80 -28.30 1.06
N TRP A 264 -10.51 -28.50 -0.05
CA TRP A 264 -10.86 -29.83 -0.56
C TRP A 264 -9.63 -30.63 -0.98
N ALA A 265 -8.70 -30.02 -1.73
CA ALA A 265 -7.43 -30.63 -2.11
C ALA A 265 -6.59 -31.02 -0.88
N GLU A 266 -6.40 -30.10 0.07
CA GLU A 266 -5.66 -30.33 1.31
C GLU A 266 -6.28 -31.48 2.13
N ALA A 267 -7.62 -31.52 2.23
CA ALA A 267 -8.33 -32.60 2.90
C ALA A 267 -8.21 -33.96 2.17
N LEU A 268 -8.14 -33.97 0.82
CA LEU A 268 -7.88 -35.19 0.04
C LEU A 268 -6.43 -35.68 0.25
N ILE A 269 -5.45 -34.79 0.18
CA ILE A 269 -4.03 -35.14 0.40
C ILE A 269 -3.81 -35.66 1.82
N PHE A 270 -4.34 -34.98 2.84
CA PHE A 270 -4.25 -35.43 4.23
C PHE A 270 -4.90 -36.80 4.42
N LYS A 271 -6.09 -37.03 3.82
CA LYS A 271 -6.80 -38.32 3.87
C LYS A 271 -6.06 -39.47 3.15
N LEU A 272 -5.30 -39.17 2.11
CA LEU A 272 -4.58 -40.17 1.30
C LEU A 272 -3.14 -40.42 1.76
N THR A 273 -2.50 -39.45 2.41
CA THR A 273 -1.05 -39.48 2.73
C THR A 273 -0.71 -39.23 4.20
N GLY A 274 -1.66 -38.74 5.01
CA GLY A 274 -1.42 -38.27 6.38
C GLY A 274 -0.65 -36.94 6.49
N LYS A 275 -0.22 -36.34 5.38
CA LYS A 275 0.56 -35.09 5.36
C LYS A 275 -0.36 -33.87 5.32
N VAL A 276 -0.02 -32.86 6.11
CA VAL A 276 -0.54 -31.49 5.92
C VAL A 276 0.40 -30.78 4.94
N VAL A 277 -0.17 -30.13 3.92
CA VAL A 277 0.54 -29.46 2.83
C VAL A 277 -0.22 -28.20 2.45
N ASP A 278 0.44 -27.27 1.75
CA ASP A 278 -0.27 -26.28 0.93
C ASP A 278 -0.57 -26.94 -0.43
N ALA A 279 -1.84 -26.97 -0.85
CA ALA A 279 -2.20 -27.59 -2.14
C ALA A 279 -1.82 -26.74 -3.38
N ASP A 280 -1.49 -25.46 -3.23
CA ASP A 280 -1.07 -24.60 -4.34
C ASP A 280 0.40 -24.81 -4.75
N THR A 281 1.20 -25.53 -3.97
CA THR A 281 2.57 -25.93 -4.33
C THR A 281 2.63 -27.29 -5.02
N ILE A 282 1.51 -28.02 -5.09
CA ILE A 282 1.40 -29.29 -5.80
C ILE A 282 0.79 -29.04 -7.18
N TYR A 283 1.45 -29.53 -8.22
CA TYR A 283 1.02 -29.44 -9.60
C TYR A 283 0.59 -30.81 -10.12
N PHE A 284 -0.53 -30.85 -10.85
CA PHE A 284 -0.98 -31.99 -11.62
C PHE A 284 -0.60 -31.76 -13.09
N ASN A 285 0.39 -32.51 -13.56
CA ASN A 285 0.98 -32.38 -14.88
C ASN A 285 0.52 -33.56 -15.76
N ARG A 286 0.05 -33.28 -16.98
CA ARG A 286 -0.39 -34.28 -17.98
C ARG A 286 0.49 -34.25 -19.24
N PHE A 287 0.78 -35.42 -19.79
CA PHE A 287 1.77 -35.65 -20.85
C PHE A 287 1.18 -36.36 -22.07
N HIS A 288 1.76 -36.12 -23.25
CA HIS A 288 1.38 -36.80 -24.50
C HIS A 288 2.13 -38.12 -24.70
N SER A 289 3.37 -38.24 -24.23
CA SER A 289 4.07 -39.52 -24.26
C SER A 289 3.43 -40.52 -23.30
N TYR A 290 3.49 -41.79 -23.69
CA TYR A 290 3.20 -42.91 -22.82
C TYR A 290 4.54 -43.60 -22.53
N ASN A 291 4.75 -43.96 -21.27
CA ASN A 291 5.61 -45.07 -20.88
C ASN A 291 7.13 -44.93 -21.15
N THR A 292 7.81 -43.90 -20.64
CA THR A 292 9.27 -44.02 -20.41
C THR A 292 9.49 -44.76 -19.08
N PRO A 293 10.04 -45.98 -19.06
CA PRO A 293 10.28 -46.71 -17.81
C PRO A 293 11.39 -46.01 -17.01
N PRO A 294 11.28 -45.95 -15.67
CA PRO A 294 12.23 -45.23 -14.84
C PRO A 294 13.64 -45.79 -14.96
N THR A 295 14.59 -44.88 -15.10
CA THR A 295 15.99 -45.23 -15.42
C THR A 295 16.91 -45.29 -14.20
N GLY A 296 16.45 -44.81 -13.05
CA GLY A 296 17.18 -44.84 -11.77
C GLY A 296 16.35 -45.38 -10.59
N ASP A 297 16.92 -45.25 -9.40
CA ASP A 297 16.24 -45.40 -8.11
C ASP A 297 16.50 -44.11 -7.28
N PRO A 298 15.53 -43.61 -6.49
CA PRO A 298 14.18 -44.14 -6.30
C PRO A 298 13.32 -44.03 -7.56
N ARG A 299 12.38 -44.97 -7.75
CA ARG A 299 11.43 -44.94 -8.86
C ARG A 299 10.22 -44.07 -8.54
N PRO A 300 9.61 -43.41 -9.55
CA PRO A 300 8.37 -42.66 -9.37
C PRO A 300 7.23 -43.57 -8.88
N ILE A 301 6.32 -43.03 -8.07
CA ILE A 301 5.16 -43.76 -7.54
C ILE A 301 4.17 -44.20 -8.64
N THR A 302 4.11 -43.47 -9.75
CA THR A 302 3.36 -43.83 -10.97
C THR A 302 4.01 -44.98 -11.75
N GLY A 303 5.30 -45.24 -11.52
CA GLY A 303 6.11 -46.17 -12.31
C GLY A 303 6.63 -45.62 -13.64
N TRP A 304 6.53 -44.30 -13.89
CA TRP A 304 6.89 -43.67 -15.16
C TRP A 304 7.62 -42.33 -15.00
N GLU A 305 8.55 -42.04 -15.91
CA GLU A 305 9.26 -40.76 -16.02
C GLU A 305 8.88 -40.03 -17.32
N HIS A 306 8.98 -38.71 -17.33
CA HIS A 306 8.79 -37.88 -18.54
C HIS A 306 10.03 -36.99 -18.77
N PRO A 307 11.17 -37.56 -19.21
CA PRO A 307 12.38 -36.81 -19.54
C PRO A 307 12.24 -36.12 -20.91
N GLY A 308 12.56 -34.83 -20.99
CA GLY A 308 12.55 -34.08 -22.25
C GLY A 308 11.15 -33.72 -22.79
N GLU A 309 10.07 -34.03 -22.07
CA GLU A 309 8.70 -33.65 -22.44
C GLU A 309 8.15 -32.57 -21.50
N GLU A 310 7.46 -31.58 -22.06
CA GLU A 310 6.74 -30.55 -21.34
C GLU A 310 5.24 -30.92 -21.24
N PRO A 311 4.59 -30.86 -20.07
CA PRO A 311 3.19 -31.24 -19.93
C PRO A 311 2.27 -30.29 -20.72
N TYR A 312 1.39 -30.86 -21.55
CA TYR A 312 0.38 -30.10 -22.30
C TYR A 312 -0.69 -29.46 -21.40
N SER A 313 -0.75 -29.87 -20.13
CA SER A 313 -1.61 -29.29 -19.09
C SER A 313 -0.89 -29.44 -17.75
N SER A 314 -0.30 -28.35 -17.26
CA SER A 314 0.15 -28.20 -15.86
C SER A 314 -0.83 -27.29 -15.11
N LEU A 315 -1.36 -27.77 -13.98
CA LEU A 315 -2.32 -27.03 -13.15
C LEU A 315 -1.99 -27.25 -11.68
N ARG A 316 -2.18 -26.25 -10.82
CA ARG A 316 -2.14 -26.47 -9.37
C ARG A 316 -3.26 -27.43 -8.96
N LEU A 317 -3.02 -28.25 -7.95
CA LEU A 317 -3.90 -29.33 -7.53
C LEU A 317 -5.38 -28.91 -7.35
N PRO A 318 -5.72 -27.75 -6.75
CA PRO A 318 -7.12 -27.34 -6.62
C PRO A 318 -7.78 -26.95 -7.95
N ASP A 319 -7.01 -26.41 -8.91
CA ASP A 319 -7.49 -26.10 -10.26
C ASP A 319 -7.73 -27.39 -11.07
N ALA A 320 -6.85 -28.38 -10.89
CA ALA A 320 -7.03 -29.71 -11.47
C ALA A 320 -8.29 -30.41 -10.93
N LEU A 321 -8.60 -30.26 -9.64
CA LEU A 321 -9.85 -30.77 -9.06
C LEU A 321 -11.09 -30.04 -9.58
N LEU A 322 -11.03 -28.72 -9.80
CA LEU A 322 -12.13 -27.94 -10.40
C LEU A 322 -12.35 -28.27 -11.88
N LYS A 323 -11.30 -28.60 -12.62
CA LYS A 323 -11.36 -29.13 -14.00
C LYS A 323 -12.00 -30.53 -14.08
N ASN A 324 -11.98 -31.27 -12.96
CA ASN A 324 -12.45 -32.64 -12.81
C ASN A 324 -11.71 -33.65 -13.74
N PHE A 325 -12.00 -34.94 -13.59
CA PHE A 325 -11.44 -36.05 -14.36
C PHE A 325 -12.51 -36.62 -15.31
N SER A 326 -12.08 -36.99 -16.51
CA SER A 326 -12.91 -37.52 -17.59
C SER A 326 -13.24 -39.02 -17.42
N GLU A 327 -14.12 -39.57 -18.27
CA GLU A 327 -14.32 -41.02 -18.33
C GLU A 327 -13.06 -41.78 -18.74
N HIS A 328 -12.23 -41.16 -19.61
CA HIS A 328 -10.99 -41.75 -20.10
C HIS A 328 -9.93 -41.85 -18.99
N ASP A 329 -9.84 -40.82 -18.13
CA ASP A 329 -9.01 -40.85 -16.92
C ASP A 329 -9.43 -42.00 -15.97
N GLY A 330 -10.71 -42.37 -15.99
CA GLY A 330 -11.28 -43.48 -15.23
C GLY A 330 -10.85 -44.88 -15.65
N ILE A 331 -10.15 -45.03 -16.77
CA ILE A 331 -9.67 -46.33 -17.26
C ILE A 331 -8.46 -46.77 -16.41
N PRO A 332 -8.48 -47.98 -15.79
CA PRO A 332 -7.40 -48.40 -14.89
C PRO A 332 -6.02 -48.38 -15.55
N GLY A 333 -5.09 -47.62 -14.95
CA GLY A 333 -3.72 -47.45 -15.44
C GLY A 333 -3.53 -46.38 -16.52
N THR A 334 -4.61 -45.81 -17.10
CA THR A 334 -4.48 -44.75 -18.11
C THR A 334 -4.00 -43.44 -17.49
N LEU A 335 -4.64 -42.98 -16.42
CA LEU A 335 -4.30 -41.69 -15.79
C LEU A 335 -2.87 -41.68 -15.22
N ASP A 336 -2.47 -42.75 -14.54
CA ASP A 336 -1.14 -42.85 -13.91
C ASP A 336 0.00 -43.02 -14.93
N ALA A 337 -0.31 -43.41 -16.18
CA ALA A 337 0.65 -43.53 -17.29
C ALA A 337 0.80 -42.26 -18.15
N GLN A 338 -0.03 -41.25 -17.91
CA GLN A 338 -0.07 -39.99 -18.68
C GLN A 338 -0.06 -38.74 -17.81
N ALA A 339 0.03 -38.89 -16.48
CA ALA A 339 0.01 -37.79 -15.55
C ALA A 339 0.71 -38.15 -14.24
N GLY A 340 1.11 -37.11 -13.50
CA GLY A 340 1.65 -37.25 -12.15
C GLY A 340 1.36 -36.01 -11.30
N LEU A 341 1.58 -36.15 -9.99
CA LEU A 341 1.60 -35.03 -9.06
C LEU A 341 3.07 -34.67 -8.81
N TYR A 342 3.40 -33.39 -8.84
CA TYR A 342 4.77 -32.86 -8.74
C TYR A 342 4.81 -31.62 -7.84
N THR A 343 5.99 -31.28 -7.32
CA THR A 343 6.22 -30.01 -6.61
C THR A 343 6.55 -28.84 -7.55
N VAL A 344 6.53 -29.09 -8.87
CA VAL A 344 6.93 -28.16 -9.94
C VAL A 344 5.89 -28.16 -11.06
N GLY A 345 5.64 -26.96 -11.60
CA GLY A 345 4.77 -26.76 -12.78
C GLY A 345 5.51 -26.99 -14.09
N ALA A 346 5.04 -26.35 -15.16
CA ALA A 346 5.76 -26.33 -16.44
C ALA A 346 7.11 -25.57 -16.35
N GLY A 347 8.12 -26.03 -17.08
CA GLY A 347 9.45 -25.43 -17.19
C GLY A 347 10.62 -26.40 -17.03
N GLU A 348 10.38 -27.66 -16.68
CA GLU A 348 11.42 -28.60 -16.23
C GLU A 348 11.88 -29.63 -17.28
N SER A 349 11.24 -29.68 -18.46
CA SER A 349 11.57 -30.66 -19.53
C SER A 349 13.06 -30.67 -19.91
N THR A 350 13.72 -29.51 -19.91
CA THR A 350 15.14 -29.33 -20.23
C THR A 350 16.09 -29.40 -19.02
N LYS A 351 15.56 -29.49 -17.79
CA LYS A 351 16.32 -29.40 -16.53
C LYS A 351 16.47 -30.73 -15.78
N GLY A 352 15.88 -31.80 -16.31
CA GLY A 352 15.79 -33.13 -15.68
C GLY A 352 14.49 -33.86 -16.00
N GLY A 353 13.48 -33.12 -16.48
CA GLY A 353 12.14 -33.66 -16.74
C GLY A 353 11.36 -33.92 -15.45
N TYR A 354 10.37 -34.81 -15.55
CA TYR A 354 9.45 -35.09 -14.45
C TYR A 354 9.61 -36.55 -14.00
N GLY A 355 9.87 -36.77 -12.71
CA GLY A 355 10.19 -38.09 -12.14
C GLY A 355 10.35 -38.06 -10.62
N ALA A 356 10.98 -39.10 -10.05
CA ALA A 356 10.99 -39.33 -8.60
C ALA A 356 11.65 -38.22 -7.76
N HIS A 357 12.50 -37.39 -8.39
CA HIS A 357 13.20 -36.29 -7.74
C HIS A 357 12.33 -35.04 -7.54
N ASN A 358 11.22 -34.90 -8.29
CA ASN A 358 10.29 -33.76 -8.19
C ASN A 358 8.81 -34.18 -8.08
N GLU A 359 8.52 -35.47 -7.91
CA GLU A 359 7.16 -35.96 -7.68
C GLU A 359 6.65 -35.61 -6.27
N PHE A 360 5.34 -35.41 -6.18
CA PHE A 360 4.62 -35.54 -4.93
C PHE A 360 4.11 -37.00 -4.83
N PRO A 361 4.50 -37.79 -3.81
CA PRO A 361 4.31 -39.24 -3.81
C PRO A 361 2.85 -39.65 -3.52
N LEU A 362 2.00 -39.53 -4.54
CA LEU A 362 0.61 -40.00 -4.58
C LEU A 362 0.20 -40.27 -6.04
N GLU A 363 -0.33 -41.45 -6.32
CA GLU A 363 -0.90 -41.79 -7.64
C GLU A 363 -2.11 -40.90 -8.00
N PRO A 364 -2.15 -40.31 -9.21
CA PRO A 364 -3.31 -39.62 -9.75
C PRO A 364 -4.64 -40.38 -9.66
N SER A 365 -4.65 -41.69 -9.91
CA SER A 365 -5.87 -42.51 -9.81
C SER A 365 -6.40 -42.62 -8.38
N LYS A 366 -5.53 -42.67 -7.37
CA LYS A 366 -5.91 -42.62 -5.94
C LYS A 366 -6.52 -41.26 -5.58
N LEU A 367 -5.97 -40.16 -6.09
CA LEU A 367 -6.54 -38.82 -5.95
C LEU A 367 -7.92 -38.74 -6.60
N MET A 368 -8.04 -39.14 -7.88
CA MET A 368 -9.30 -39.15 -8.65
C MET A 368 -10.38 -39.99 -7.97
N HIS A 369 -10.07 -41.23 -7.59
CA HIS A 369 -11.02 -42.12 -6.90
C HIS A 369 -11.38 -41.65 -5.47
N ALA A 370 -10.68 -40.65 -4.92
CA ALA A 370 -11.03 -40.00 -3.67
C ALA A 370 -11.84 -38.71 -3.89
N SER A 371 -11.48 -37.88 -4.87
CA SER A 371 -12.24 -36.68 -5.25
C SER A 371 -13.64 -37.04 -5.75
N TRP A 372 -13.76 -38.11 -6.54
CA TRP A 372 -15.02 -38.66 -7.04
C TRP A 372 -16.04 -39.10 -5.98
N LYS A 373 -15.64 -39.17 -4.70
CA LYS A 373 -16.50 -39.47 -3.55
C LYS A 373 -17.00 -38.19 -2.84
N THR A 374 -16.66 -37.02 -3.36
CA THR A 374 -17.06 -35.71 -2.83
C THR A 374 -17.99 -35.00 -3.79
N ASP A 375 -19.19 -34.64 -3.33
CA ASP A 375 -20.06 -33.72 -4.06
C ASP A 375 -19.67 -32.27 -3.74
N PHE A 376 -18.64 -31.77 -4.43
CA PHE A 376 -18.15 -30.41 -4.25
C PHE A 376 -19.14 -29.35 -4.78
N GLN A 377 -19.96 -29.68 -5.78
CA GLN A 377 -21.02 -28.80 -6.30
C GLN A 377 -22.08 -28.56 -5.23
N ALA A 378 -22.62 -29.61 -4.61
CA ALA A 378 -23.60 -29.47 -3.52
C ALA A 378 -23.04 -28.71 -2.30
N GLN A 379 -21.77 -28.91 -1.95
CA GLN A 379 -21.09 -28.13 -0.91
C GLN A 379 -20.99 -26.64 -1.27
N MET A 380 -20.73 -26.32 -2.54
CA MET A 380 -20.65 -24.95 -3.01
C MET A 380 -22.02 -24.28 -3.09
N THR A 381 -23.04 -24.96 -3.60
CA THR A 381 -24.44 -24.49 -3.58
C THR A 381 -24.89 -24.20 -2.15
N GLN A 382 -24.60 -25.10 -1.19
CA GLN A 382 -24.93 -24.86 0.22
C GLN A 382 -24.21 -23.63 0.80
N LYS A 383 -22.94 -23.39 0.44
CA LYS A 383 -22.21 -22.17 0.85
C LYS A 383 -22.81 -20.91 0.23
N ILE A 384 -23.21 -20.95 -1.04
CA ILE A 384 -23.86 -19.85 -1.74
C ILE A 384 -25.21 -19.52 -1.11
N ASP A 385 -26.07 -20.51 -0.88
CA ASP A 385 -27.36 -20.29 -0.23
C ASP A 385 -27.21 -19.82 1.22
N ASN A 386 -26.28 -20.37 2.00
CA ASN A 386 -26.00 -19.89 3.36
C ASN A 386 -25.53 -18.43 3.37
N PHE A 387 -24.65 -18.03 2.45
CA PHE A 387 -24.22 -16.64 2.30
C PHE A 387 -25.41 -15.72 2.02
N TRP A 388 -26.24 -16.05 1.02
CA TRP A 388 -27.38 -15.20 0.67
C TRP A 388 -28.44 -15.14 1.77
N ASN A 389 -28.74 -16.28 2.41
CA ASN A 389 -29.72 -16.35 3.49
C ASN A 389 -29.29 -15.54 4.74
N THR A 390 -27.99 -15.28 4.90
CA THR A 390 -27.42 -14.55 6.04
C THR A 390 -27.12 -13.08 5.71
N HIS A 391 -26.52 -12.81 4.54
CA HIS A 391 -25.91 -11.51 4.22
C HIS A 391 -26.57 -10.75 3.05
N ALA A 392 -27.64 -11.25 2.42
CA ALA A 392 -28.26 -10.56 1.28
C ALA A 392 -28.66 -9.09 1.58
N GLY A 393 -29.17 -8.79 2.78
CA GLY A 393 -29.50 -7.41 3.16
C GLY A 393 -28.26 -6.51 3.34
N ASN A 394 -27.14 -7.07 3.77
CA ASN A 394 -25.87 -6.35 3.90
C ASN A 394 -25.24 -6.14 2.51
N TYR A 395 -25.31 -7.15 1.63
CA TYR A 395 -24.92 -7.02 0.22
C TYR A 395 -25.76 -5.95 -0.50
N GLU A 396 -27.08 -5.96 -0.33
CA GLU A 396 -28.02 -4.96 -0.87
C GLU A 396 -27.66 -3.53 -0.41
N THR A 397 -27.37 -3.38 0.88
CA THR A 397 -26.93 -2.11 1.49
C THR A 397 -25.60 -1.63 0.90
N ALA A 398 -24.65 -2.54 0.69
CA ALA A 398 -23.36 -2.23 0.08
C ALA A 398 -23.52 -1.82 -1.40
N ILE A 399 -24.28 -2.58 -2.21
CA ILE A 399 -24.49 -2.23 -3.63
C ILE A 399 -25.19 -0.88 -3.80
N LYS A 400 -26.09 -0.52 -2.88
CA LYS A 400 -26.74 0.81 -2.86
C LYS A 400 -25.77 1.92 -2.50
N GLY A 401 -24.83 1.70 -1.57
CA GLY A 401 -23.83 2.69 -1.17
C GLY A 401 -22.87 3.07 -2.32
N GLU A 402 -22.27 2.09 -3.00
CA GLU A 402 -21.36 2.33 -4.13
C GLU A 402 -22.05 2.99 -5.33
N PHE A 403 -23.31 2.66 -5.62
CA PHE A 403 -24.10 3.37 -6.64
C PHE A 403 -24.13 4.88 -6.36
N VAL A 404 -24.37 5.28 -5.10
CA VAL A 404 -24.36 6.69 -4.71
C VAL A 404 -22.95 7.29 -4.75
N TYR A 405 -21.94 6.54 -4.30
CA TYR A 405 -20.54 6.96 -4.36
C TYR A 405 -20.12 7.27 -5.80
N GLN A 406 -20.37 6.35 -6.73
CA GLN A 406 -20.01 6.54 -8.14
C GLN A 406 -20.79 7.69 -8.77
N ALA A 407 -22.09 7.86 -8.44
CA ALA A 407 -22.90 8.97 -8.94
C ALA A 407 -22.35 10.33 -8.45
N ARG A 408 -22.04 10.45 -7.14
CA ARG A 408 -21.44 11.65 -6.54
C ARG A 408 -20.04 11.93 -7.08
N LYS A 409 -19.20 10.89 -7.20
CA LYS A 409 -17.83 10.95 -7.72
C LYS A 409 -17.79 11.39 -9.17
N GLN A 410 -18.63 10.80 -10.04
CA GLN A 410 -18.64 11.13 -11.46
C GLN A 410 -19.24 12.51 -11.72
N LEU A 411 -20.23 12.95 -10.94
CA LEU A 411 -20.70 14.34 -10.95
C LEU A 411 -19.55 15.31 -10.63
N LYS A 412 -18.88 15.13 -9.49
CA LYS A 412 -17.76 15.97 -9.05
C LYS A 412 -16.60 15.97 -10.05
N ALA A 413 -16.27 14.81 -10.62
CA ALA A 413 -15.25 14.68 -11.66
C ALA A 413 -15.64 15.35 -13.00
N ASN A 414 -16.93 15.52 -13.31
CA ASN A 414 -17.38 16.27 -14.49
C ASN A 414 -17.42 17.78 -14.21
N GLU A 415 -17.87 18.21 -13.03
CA GLU A 415 -17.97 19.63 -12.67
C GLU A 415 -16.60 20.28 -12.45
N ALA A 416 -15.62 19.54 -11.92
CA ALA A 416 -14.24 20.01 -11.75
C ALA A 416 -13.47 20.20 -13.09
N ARG A 417 -13.98 19.66 -14.21
CA ARG A 417 -13.33 19.76 -15.53
C ARG A 417 -13.66 21.09 -16.21
N SER A 418 -12.66 21.69 -16.85
CA SER A 418 -12.84 22.89 -17.67
C SER A 418 -13.81 22.64 -18.85
N PRO A 419 -14.40 23.71 -19.43
CA PRO A 419 -15.24 23.56 -20.63
C PRO A 419 -14.52 22.88 -21.80
N ALA A 420 -13.20 23.05 -21.93
CA ALA A 420 -12.38 22.41 -22.96
C ALA A 420 -12.24 20.90 -22.73
N GLU A 421 -11.94 20.47 -21.51
CA GLU A 421 -11.89 19.04 -21.14
C GLU A 421 -13.26 18.36 -21.23
N ARG A 422 -14.36 19.11 -20.99
CA ARG A 422 -15.72 18.65 -21.24
C ARG A 422 -16.09 18.57 -22.72
N ALA A 423 -15.50 19.40 -23.58
CA ALA A 423 -15.67 19.29 -25.03
C ALA A 423 -14.97 18.05 -25.63
N LEU A 424 -13.87 17.59 -25.01
CA LEU A 424 -13.06 16.45 -25.47
C LEU A 424 -13.55 15.06 -25.01
N GLN A 425 -14.36 14.97 -23.95
CA GLN A 425 -14.95 13.69 -23.51
C GLN A 425 -15.93 13.11 -24.55
N PRO A 426 -16.03 11.78 -24.71
CA PRO A 426 -17.15 11.16 -25.43
C PRO A 426 -18.49 11.66 -24.87
N PRO A 427 -19.51 11.97 -25.70
CA PRO A 427 -20.81 12.48 -25.24
C PRO A 427 -21.48 11.66 -24.14
N GLU A 428 -21.20 10.37 -24.09
CA GLU A 428 -21.73 9.39 -23.15
C GLU A 428 -21.11 9.47 -21.75
N GLU A 429 -19.86 9.88 -21.60
CA GLU A 429 -19.18 9.96 -20.30
C GLU A 429 -19.56 11.22 -19.48
N ARG A 430 -20.18 12.21 -20.14
CA ARG A 430 -20.46 13.57 -19.64
C ARG A 430 -21.63 13.64 -18.66
N PHE A 431 -21.59 12.85 -17.59
CA PHE A 431 -22.64 12.75 -16.57
C PHE A 431 -22.87 14.09 -15.82
N THR A 432 -23.95 14.80 -16.16
CA THR A 432 -24.25 16.15 -15.66
C THR A 432 -25.03 16.13 -14.33
N ARG A 433 -25.19 17.31 -13.71
CA ARG A 433 -26.04 17.50 -12.52
C ARG A 433 -27.52 17.16 -12.77
N GLU A 434 -28.01 17.28 -14.01
CA GLU A 434 -29.37 16.84 -14.36
C GLU A 434 -29.47 15.33 -14.58
N ASP A 435 -28.43 14.69 -15.13
CA ASP A 435 -28.35 13.23 -15.19
C ASP A 435 -28.29 12.62 -13.78
N TYR A 436 -27.47 13.19 -12.90
CA TYR A 436 -27.39 12.83 -11.47
C TYR A 436 -28.74 12.94 -10.78
N LYS A 437 -29.46 14.06 -10.93
CA LYS A 437 -30.83 14.22 -10.37
C LYS A 437 -31.81 13.18 -10.90
N ARG A 438 -31.75 12.81 -12.18
CA ARG A 438 -32.63 11.79 -12.79
C ARG A 438 -32.34 10.39 -12.25
N VAL A 439 -31.06 10.01 -12.21
CA VAL A 439 -30.58 8.72 -11.71
C VAL A 439 -30.86 8.55 -10.21
N MET A 440 -30.46 9.53 -9.40
CA MET A 440 -30.68 9.51 -7.94
C MET A 440 -32.15 9.65 -7.59
N GLY A 441 -32.91 10.46 -8.34
CA GLY A 441 -34.34 10.69 -8.09
C GLY A 441 -35.23 9.47 -8.29
N ALA A 442 -34.80 8.49 -9.09
CA ALA A 442 -35.49 7.20 -9.19
C ALA A 442 -35.43 6.40 -7.87
N VAL A 443 -34.37 6.58 -7.07
CA VAL A 443 -34.11 5.87 -5.81
C VAL A 443 -34.65 6.68 -4.63
N SER A 444 -35.96 6.54 -4.38
CA SER A 444 -36.80 7.59 -3.78
C SER A 444 -36.61 7.93 -2.28
N ASN A 445 -35.61 7.36 -1.60
CA ASN A 445 -35.24 7.69 -0.20
C ASN A 445 -33.84 8.32 -0.02
N LEU A 446 -33.11 8.58 -1.10
CA LEU A 446 -31.76 9.17 -1.03
C LEU A 446 -31.79 10.69 -1.23
N PRO A 447 -30.92 11.46 -0.54
CA PRO A 447 -30.82 12.90 -0.74
C PRO A 447 -30.27 13.23 -2.14
N LEU A 448 -30.92 14.16 -2.83
CA LEU A 448 -30.47 14.70 -4.12
C LEU A 448 -29.32 15.72 -3.99
N ASP A 449 -28.89 16.03 -2.77
CA ASP A 449 -27.67 16.77 -2.47
C ASP A 449 -26.48 15.80 -2.45
N GLU A 450 -25.48 16.04 -3.29
CA GLU A 450 -24.24 15.24 -3.38
C GLU A 450 -23.26 15.44 -2.22
N ASN A 451 -23.56 16.35 -1.28
CA ASN A 451 -22.75 16.69 -0.12
C ASN A 451 -23.48 16.46 1.23
N ALA A 452 -24.76 16.09 1.19
CA ALA A 452 -25.49 15.66 2.38
C ALA A 452 -24.98 14.29 2.87
N PRO A 453 -24.70 14.11 4.17
CA PRO A 453 -24.29 12.81 4.70
C PRO A 453 -25.44 11.80 4.62
N LEU A 454 -25.10 10.54 4.34
CA LEU A 454 -26.03 9.41 4.42
C LEU A 454 -26.03 8.78 5.82
N THR A 455 -26.99 7.89 6.04
CA THR A 455 -26.99 6.92 7.14
C THR A 455 -27.08 5.51 6.59
N VAL A 456 -26.55 4.53 7.34
CA VAL A 456 -26.64 3.11 6.97
C VAL A 456 -28.10 2.64 6.88
N GLU A 457 -28.99 3.21 7.70
CA GLU A 457 -30.43 2.88 7.65
C GLU A 457 -31.13 3.44 6.40
N GLN A 458 -30.69 4.57 5.82
CA GLN A 458 -31.17 5.01 4.50
C GLN A 458 -30.72 4.05 3.39
N LEU A 459 -29.53 3.47 3.49
CA LEU A 459 -29.05 2.45 2.54
C LEU A 459 -29.77 1.11 2.72
N LYS A 460 -30.04 0.66 3.95
CA LYS A 460 -30.86 -0.54 4.22
C LYS A 460 -32.34 -0.37 3.84
N THR A 461 -32.85 0.85 3.85
CA THR A 461 -34.27 1.10 3.56
C THR A 461 -34.56 0.87 2.08
N ARG A 462 -35.35 -0.18 1.81
CA ARG A 462 -35.95 -0.46 0.50
C ARG A 462 -37.00 0.58 0.13
N THR A 463 -37.03 0.99 -1.13
CA THR A 463 -38.05 1.89 -1.67
C THR A 463 -38.61 1.41 -3.00
N GLN A 464 -39.94 1.50 -3.14
CA GLN A 464 -40.54 1.55 -4.46
C GLN A 464 -40.05 2.81 -5.19
N MET A 465 -39.73 2.66 -6.47
CA MET A 465 -39.33 3.79 -7.33
C MET A 465 -40.46 4.82 -7.47
N LYS A 466 -40.09 6.09 -7.60
CA LYS A 466 -41.03 7.21 -7.79
C LYS A 466 -40.47 8.20 -8.79
N GLY A 467 -41.33 8.75 -9.65
CA GLY A 467 -40.97 9.76 -10.64
C GLY A 467 -41.11 9.27 -12.08
N ASN A 468 -40.62 10.10 -13.02
CA ASN A 468 -40.84 9.92 -14.47
C ASN A 468 -39.70 9.13 -15.16
N VAL A 469 -38.82 8.49 -14.37
CA VAL A 469 -37.69 7.68 -14.84
C VAL A 469 -38.04 6.22 -14.57
N GLN A 470 -38.13 5.43 -15.64
CA GLN A 470 -38.25 3.97 -15.58
C GLN A 470 -36.85 3.36 -15.51
N VAL A 471 -36.65 2.40 -14.61
CA VAL A 471 -35.42 1.60 -14.53
C VAL A 471 -35.72 0.17 -15.00
N ASN A 472 -34.77 -0.39 -15.73
CA ASN A 472 -34.83 -1.71 -16.32
C ASN A 472 -33.45 -2.36 -16.13
N ALA A 473 -33.35 -3.67 -16.01
CA ALA A 473 -32.07 -4.34 -16.25
C ALA A 473 -31.72 -4.26 -17.75
N LEU A 474 -30.45 -4.12 -18.12
CA LEU A 474 -30.05 -4.11 -19.53
C LEU A 474 -30.40 -5.46 -20.16
N ASN A 475 -31.26 -5.45 -21.18
CA ASN A 475 -31.71 -6.65 -21.88
C ASN A 475 -31.35 -6.53 -23.36
N ILE A 476 -30.50 -7.44 -23.84
CA ILE A 476 -30.04 -7.50 -25.24
C ILE A 476 -30.72 -8.70 -25.91
N HIS A 477 -31.53 -8.46 -26.96
CA HIS A 477 -32.30 -9.48 -27.69
C HIS A 477 -33.02 -10.54 -26.83
N GLY A 478 -33.55 -10.15 -25.66
CA GLY A 478 -34.24 -11.06 -24.75
C GLY A 478 -33.32 -11.89 -23.84
N TYR A 479 -32.13 -11.37 -23.52
CA TYR A 479 -31.25 -11.86 -22.45
C TYR A 479 -30.93 -10.71 -21.50
N THR A 480 -31.20 -10.89 -20.22
CA THR A 480 -31.08 -9.83 -19.20
C THR A 480 -29.72 -9.89 -18.49
N SER A 481 -29.08 -8.73 -18.30
CA SER A 481 -27.85 -8.59 -17.51
C SER A 481 -28.12 -8.81 -16.03
N SER A 482 -27.13 -9.34 -15.31
CA SER A 482 -27.17 -9.53 -13.85
C SER A 482 -27.08 -8.24 -13.05
N ASP A 483 -26.46 -7.20 -13.62
CA ASP A 483 -25.84 -6.13 -12.85
C ASP A 483 -25.87 -4.75 -13.54
N ILE A 484 -26.02 -4.69 -14.88
CA ILE A 484 -26.19 -3.41 -15.58
C ILE A 484 -27.64 -2.93 -15.48
N MET A 485 -27.84 -1.75 -14.89
CA MET A 485 -29.13 -1.05 -14.86
C MET A 485 -29.21 -0.06 -16.04
N ARG A 486 -30.39 0.10 -16.65
CA ARG A 486 -30.72 1.17 -17.59
C ARG A 486 -31.85 2.04 -17.06
N PHE A 487 -31.50 3.28 -16.72
CA PHE A 487 -32.40 4.38 -16.42
C PHE A 487 -32.90 4.98 -17.73
N SER A 488 -34.19 5.27 -17.84
CA SER A 488 -34.82 5.77 -19.06
C SER A 488 -35.95 6.74 -18.76
N ALA A 489 -36.04 7.85 -19.48
CA ALA A 489 -37.21 8.72 -19.42
C ALA A 489 -38.41 8.05 -20.10
N GLY A 490 -39.64 8.30 -19.61
CA GLY A 490 -40.87 7.67 -20.14
C GLY A 490 -41.24 8.03 -21.59
N ASP A 491 -40.50 8.97 -22.21
CA ASP A 491 -40.58 9.32 -23.64
C ASP A 491 -39.55 8.57 -24.52
N GLY A 492 -38.64 7.80 -23.91
CA GLY A 492 -37.52 7.11 -24.58
C GLY A 492 -36.35 8.01 -24.98
N GLY A 493 -36.48 9.34 -24.82
CA GLY A 493 -35.53 10.34 -25.35
C GLY A 493 -34.26 10.53 -24.52
N TRP A 494 -34.24 10.08 -23.26
CA TRP A 494 -33.04 10.09 -22.42
C TRP A 494 -32.83 8.69 -21.83
N GLN A 495 -31.59 8.21 -21.91
CA GLN A 495 -31.15 6.93 -21.35
C GLN A 495 -29.88 7.13 -20.52
N ALA A 496 -29.68 6.32 -19.49
CA ALA A 496 -28.38 6.16 -18.84
C ALA A 496 -28.17 4.71 -18.39
N LEU A 497 -26.97 4.16 -18.64
CA LEU A 497 -26.51 2.91 -18.04
C LEU A 497 -25.80 3.20 -16.72
N TYR A 498 -26.00 2.34 -15.73
CA TYR A 498 -25.08 2.13 -14.61
C TYR A 498 -24.42 0.76 -14.77
N ILE A 499 -23.09 0.74 -14.80
CA ILE A 499 -22.27 -0.47 -14.98
C ILE A 499 -21.36 -0.60 -13.73
N PRO A 500 -21.68 -1.50 -12.78
CA PRO A 500 -20.91 -1.65 -11.55
C PRO A 500 -19.42 -1.90 -11.80
N GLY A 501 -18.55 -1.19 -11.09
CA GLY A 501 -17.09 -1.30 -11.21
C GLY A 501 -16.48 -0.79 -12.52
N ALA A 502 -17.25 -0.23 -13.45
CA ALA A 502 -16.70 0.44 -14.64
C ALA A 502 -16.18 1.84 -14.30
N VAL A 503 -15.27 2.36 -15.13
CA VAL A 503 -14.75 3.74 -15.04
C VAL A 503 -14.82 4.38 -16.43
N PRO A 504 -15.73 5.36 -16.66
CA PRO A 504 -16.82 5.79 -15.78
C PRO A 504 -17.87 4.69 -15.51
N ALA A 505 -18.55 4.79 -14.37
CA ALA A 505 -19.60 3.85 -13.97
C ALA A 505 -20.98 4.18 -14.58
N PHE A 506 -21.21 5.46 -14.92
CA PHE A 506 -22.43 5.92 -15.59
C PHE A 506 -22.13 6.38 -17.02
N LEU A 507 -22.96 5.94 -17.97
CA LEU A 507 -22.93 6.37 -19.37
C LEU A 507 -24.32 6.89 -19.78
N ARG A 508 -24.42 8.13 -20.26
CA ARG A 508 -25.67 8.75 -20.73
C ARG A 508 -25.83 8.65 -22.25
N PHE A 509 -27.05 8.57 -22.76
CA PHE A 509 -27.34 8.57 -24.20
C PHE A 509 -28.57 9.43 -24.52
N ASP A 510 -28.47 10.20 -25.61
CA ASP A 510 -29.49 11.14 -26.08
C ASP A 510 -30.63 10.46 -26.90
N SER A 511 -30.63 9.13 -26.98
CA SER A 511 -31.75 8.29 -27.47
C SER A 511 -31.47 6.80 -27.21
N LEU A 512 -32.49 5.94 -27.38
CA LEU A 512 -32.31 4.48 -27.42
C LEU A 512 -31.43 4.03 -28.60
N GLU A 513 -31.54 4.67 -29.77
CA GLU A 513 -30.70 4.40 -30.95
C GLU A 513 -29.20 4.62 -30.66
N LYS A 514 -28.86 5.64 -29.85
CA LYS A 514 -27.47 5.87 -29.41
C LYS A 514 -26.95 4.80 -28.46
N LEU A 515 -27.82 4.24 -27.61
CA LEU A 515 -27.49 3.11 -26.75
C LEU A 515 -27.29 1.82 -27.59
N ASP A 516 -28.21 1.51 -28.51
CA ASP A 516 -28.09 0.36 -29.43
C ASP A 516 -26.77 0.42 -30.23
N GLN A 517 -26.44 1.59 -30.79
CA GLN A 517 -25.19 1.80 -31.51
C GLN A 517 -23.96 1.61 -30.61
N TRP A 518 -23.99 2.13 -29.37
CA TRP A 518 -22.89 1.93 -28.41
C TRP A 518 -22.70 0.45 -28.05
N VAL A 519 -23.79 -0.32 -27.88
CA VAL A 519 -23.71 -1.78 -27.64
C VAL A 519 -23.06 -2.49 -28.84
N ILE A 520 -23.49 -2.19 -30.07
CA ILE A 520 -22.89 -2.71 -31.30
C ILE A 520 -21.39 -2.39 -31.35
N ASP A 521 -20.99 -1.17 -30.98
CA ASP A 521 -19.59 -0.76 -30.97
C ASP A 521 -18.73 -1.45 -29.90
N GLN A 522 -19.32 -1.95 -28.81
CA GLN A 522 -18.60 -2.83 -27.88
C GLN A 522 -18.33 -4.21 -28.50
N THR A 523 -19.27 -4.76 -29.29
CA THR A 523 -19.10 -6.10 -29.89
C THR A 523 -17.97 -6.21 -30.94
N LYS A 524 -17.53 -5.06 -31.48
CA LYS A 524 -16.50 -4.99 -32.55
C LYS A 524 -15.06 -5.15 -32.04
N ASP A 525 -14.81 -4.88 -30.77
CA ASP A 525 -13.51 -5.03 -30.12
C ASP A 525 -13.56 -6.28 -29.22
N PRO A 526 -12.68 -7.29 -29.41
CA PRO A 526 -12.74 -8.52 -28.62
C PRO A 526 -12.71 -8.30 -27.11
N LYS A 527 -11.89 -7.36 -26.60
CA LYS A 527 -11.80 -7.11 -25.15
C LYS A 527 -13.06 -6.45 -24.61
N LYS A 528 -13.69 -5.56 -25.40
CA LYS A 528 -14.96 -4.92 -25.02
C LYS A 528 -16.15 -5.88 -25.15
N ARG A 529 -16.16 -6.74 -26.17
CA ARG A 529 -17.10 -7.86 -26.34
C ARG A 529 -17.06 -8.75 -25.10
N ASP A 530 -15.89 -9.22 -24.69
CA ASP A 530 -15.73 -10.13 -23.55
C ASP A 530 -16.09 -9.44 -22.22
N ALA A 531 -15.70 -8.17 -22.03
CA ALA A 531 -16.07 -7.38 -20.86
C ALA A 531 -17.60 -7.11 -20.76
N LEU A 532 -18.31 -7.06 -21.90
CA LEU A 532 -19.77 -6.95 -21.94
C LEU A 532 -20.45 -8.32 -21.76
N LEU A 533 -19.94 -9.39 -22.36
CA LEU A 533 -20.43 -10.77 -22.15
C LEU A 533 -20.34 -11.18 -20.68
N ALA A 534 -19.28 -10.76 -19.98
CA ALA A 534 -19.09 -11.00 -18.54
C ALA A 534 -20.15 -10.34 -17.62
N ARG A 535 -21.11 -9.58 -18.17
CA ARG A 535 -22.25 -8.94 -17.50
C ARG A 535 -23.57 -9.72 -17.62
N PHE A 536 -23.49 -10.93 -18.18
CA PHE A 536 -24.59 -11.87 -18.35
C PHE A 536 -24.18 -13.25 -17.80
N PRO A 537 -25.11 -14.01 -17.18
CA PRO A 537 -24.88 -15.40 -16.78
C PRO A 537 -24.30 -16.25 -17.92
N LEU A 538 -23.36 -17.15 -17.59
CA LEU A 538 -22.67 -18.01 -18.57
C LEU A 538 -23.65 -18.89 -19.38
N LEU A 539 -24.81 -19.23 -18.81
CA LEU A 539 -25.87 -19.99 -19.49
C LEU A 539 -26.38 -19.27 -20.76
N TYR A 540 -26.29 -17.93 -20.83
CA TYR A 540 -26.71 -17.14 -22.00
C TYR A 540 -25.62 -17.02 -23.07
N HIS A 541 -24.39 -17.47 -22.82
CA HIS A 541 -23.26 -17.30 -23.74
C HIS A 541 -23.30 -18.30 -24.92
N GLN A 542 -24.00 -19.42 -24.78
CA GLN A 542 -24.03 -20.54 -25.74
C GLN A 542 -25.40 -20.66 -26.45
N ASP A 543 -25.42 -21.25 -27.65
CA ASP A 543 -26.65 -21.54 -28.40
C ASP A 543 -27.50 -22.61 -27.69
N GLN A 544 -28.80 -22.36 -27.54
CA GLN A 544 -29.70 -23.21 -26.78
C GLN A 544 -30.29 -24.34 -27.64
N THR A 545 -30.21 -25.57 -27.14
CA THR A 545 -30.69 -26.80 -27.81
C THR A 545 -31.77 -27.50 -26.98
N ALA A 546 -32.51 -28.44 -27.57
CA ALA A 546 -33.62 -29.12 -26.87
C ALA A 546 -33.20 -29.82 -25.55
N ASN A 547 -32.00 -30.40 -25.50
CA ASN A 547 -31.49 -31.04 -24.28
C ASN A 547 -31.14 -30.03 -23.17
N PHE A 548 -30.86 -28.77 -23.51
CA PHE A 548 -30.59 -27.70 -22.55
C PHE A 548 -31.84 -27.36 -21.72
N LEU A 549 -33.01 -27.36 -22.35
CA LEU A 549 -34.30 -27.10 -21.69
C LEU A 549 -34.63 -28.17 -20.62
N SER A 550 -34.30 -29.44 -20.88
CA SER A 550 -34.53 -30.54 -19.92
C SER A 550 -33.67 -30.48 -18.65
N ARG A 551 -32.63 -29.62 -18.61
CA ARG A 551 -31.89 -29.30 -17.39
C ARG A 551 -32.58 -28.21 -16.58
N LEU A 552 -33.09 -27.17 -17.25
CA LEU A 552 -33.84 -26.07 -16.62
C LEU A 552 -35.10 -26.55 -15.88
N GLU A 553 -35.76 -27.61 -16.36
CA GLU A 553 -36.94 -28.22 -15.72
C GLU A 553 -36.72 -28.71 -14.27
N LYS A 554 -35.47 -28.90 -13.82
CA LYS A 554 -35.17 -29.49 -12.50
C LYS A 554 -34.76 -28.52 -11.40
N VAL A 555 -34.48 -27.25 -11.71
CA VAL A 555 -33.66 -26.40 -10.81
C VAL A 555 -34.37 -25.15 -10.26
N ILE A 556 -35.27 -24.49 -11.00
CA ILE A 556 -35.78 -23.14 -10.59
C ILE A 556 -37.30 -22.96 -10.77
N ILE A 557 -38.00 -22.70 -9.66
CA ILE A 557 -39.34 -22.09 -9.55
C ILE A 557 -39.33 -21.23 -8.26
N PRO A 558 -39.88 -19.98 -8.21
CA PRO A 558 -40.86 -19.38 -9.11
C PRO A 558 -40.53 -17.97 -9.65
N VAL A 559 -39.81 -17.85 -10.78
CA VAL A 559 -39.87 -16.65 -11.67
C VAL A 559 -39.96 -17.10 -13.13
N LEU A 560 -41.07 -17.77 -13.49
CA LEU A 560 -41.26 -18.40 -14.81
C LEU A 560 -41.78 -17.41 -15.89
N TRP A 561 -40.96 -16.45 -16.30
CA TRP A 561 -41.27 -15.55 -17.43
C TRP A 561 -40.33 -15.69 -18.66
N PHE A 562 -39.30 -16.55 -18.60
CA PHE A 562 -38.24 -16.59 -19.62
C PHE A 562 -38.35 -17.73 -20.65
N THR A 563 -39.16 -18.77 -20.40
CA THR A 563 -39.24 -19.97 -21.26
C THR A 563 -40.20 -19.80 -22.45
N HIS A 564 -39.68 -19.27 -23.57
CA HIS A 564 -40.34 -19.44 -24.87
C HIS A 564 -40.02 -20.87 -25.38
N VAL A 565 -40.97 -21.79 -25.24
CA VAL A 565 -40.77 -23.21 -25.51
C VAL A 565 -40.85 -23.52 -27.01
N GLY A 566 -39.77 -24.09 -27.58
CA GLY A 566 -39.82 -24.86 -28.83
C GLY A 566 -38.79 -24.51 -29.91
N GLU A 567 -38.17 -23.33 -29.88
CA GLU A 567 -37.25 -22.88 -30.93
C GLU A 567 -35.77 -22.90 -30.51
N LYS A 568 -34.87 -23.06 -31.49
CA LYS A 568 -33.42 -22.91 -31.26
C LYS A 568 -33.11 -21.43 -31.07
N LYS A 569 -32.86 -21.00 -29.83
CA LYS A 569 -32.43 -19.62 -29.54
C LYS A 569 -30.90 -19.51 -29.63
N GLU A 570 -30.43 -18.54 -30.41
CA GLU A 570 -29.00 -18.22 -30.51
C GLU A 570 -28.48 -17.59 -29.22
N GLY A 571 -27.28 -17.95 -28.81
CA GLY A 571 -26.61 -17.43 -27.63
C GLY A 571 -26.01 -16.04 -27.84
N LEU A 572 -25.62 -15.39 -26.75
CA LEU A 572 -25.04 -14.04 -26.80
C LEU A 572 -23.77 -13.97 -27.64
N ASN A 573 -22.92 -15.01 -27.69
CA ASN A 573 -21.78 -15.03 -28.61
C ASN A 573 -22.22 -14.92 -30.07
N THR A 574 -23.10 -15.83 -30.53
CA THR A 574 -23.65 -15.85 -31.89
C THR A 574 -24.35 -14.53 -32.25
N LEU A 575 -25.04 -13.90 -31.30
CA LEU A 575 -25.66 -12.59 -31.49
C LEU A 575 -24.63 -11.45 -31.55
N PHE A 576 -23.60 -11.47 -30.72
CA PHE A 576 -22.54 -10.44 -30.70
C PHE A 576 -21.70 -10.50 -31.99
N ASP A 577 -21.40 -11.71 -32.50
CA ASP A 577 -20.78 -11.89 -33.82
C ASP A 577 -21.65 -11.37 -34.97
N LYS A 578 -22.99 -11.47 -34.85
CA LYS A 578 -23.92 -10.87 -35.81
C LYS A 578 -24.04 -9.35 -35.67
N MET A 579 -23.93 -8.78 -34.47
CA MET A 579 -23.89 -7.32 -34.25
C MET A 579 -22.63 -6.71 -34.84
N ALA A 580 -21.46 -7.26 -34.51
CA ALA A 580 -20.17 -6.82 -35.04
C ALA A 580 -20.13 -6.88 -36.57
N ALA A 581 -20.75 -7.90 -37.17
CA ALA A 581 -20.86 -8.07 -38.62
C ALA A 581 -22.02 -7.30 -39.29
N GLY A 582 -22.82 -6.52 -38.55
CA GLY A 582 -23.94 -5.74 -39.09
C GLY A 582 -25.08 -6.58 -39.68
N LYS A 583 -25.30 -7.80 -39.18
CA LYS A 583 -26.25 -8.79 -39.74
C LYS A 583 -27.61 -8.83 -39.05
N LEU A 584 -27.76 -8.18 -37.90
CA LEU A 584 -29.03 -8.02 -37.19
C LEU A 584 -29.82 -6.82 -37.73
N LYS A 585 -31.15 -6.90 -37.63
CA LYS A 585 -32.10 -5.87 -38.13
C LYS A 585 -33.11 -5.41 -37.09
N ASP A 586 -33.28 -6.19 -36.03
CA ASP A 586 -34.13 -5.84 -34.89
C ASP A 586 -33.36 -4.92 -33.91
N PRO A 587 -34.05 -4.10 -33.10
CA PRO A 587 -33.42 -3.33 -32.03
C PRO A 587 -32.60 -4.21 -31.09
N VAL A 588 -31.46 -3.68 -30.65
CA VAL A 588 -30.48 -4.42 -29.83
C VAL A 588 -31.00 -4.55 -28.41
N VAL A 589 -31.42 -3.43 -27.81
CA VAL A 589 -32.01 -3.40 -26.47
C VAL A 589 -33.52 -3.69 -26.54
N ASN A 590 -34.00 -4.55 -25.64
CA ASN A 590 -35.38 -5.03 -25.62
C ASN A 590 -36.02 -4.85 -24.22
N ASP A 591 -37.02 -3.98 -24.13
CA ASP A 591 -37.66 -3.60 -22.86
C ASP A 591 -38.68 -4.64 -22.33
N LYS A 592 -38.96 -5.70 -23.11
CA LYS A 592 -39.90 -6.75 -22.70
C LYS A 592 -39.32 -7.55 -21.53
N HIS A 593 -40.07 -7.58 -20.43
CA HIS A 593 -39.76 -8.32 -19.20
C HIS A 593 -38.46 -7.92 -18.48
N SER A 594 -37.93 -6.71 -18.73
CA SER A 594 -36.73 -6.17 -18.06
C SER A 594 -37.00 -4.99 -17.12
N LYS A 595 -38.23 -4.46 -17.10
CA LYS A 595 -38.66 -3.38 -16.20
C LYS A 595 -38.60 -3.81 -14.74
N ILE A 596 -38.00 -2.96 -13.90
CA ILE A 596 -38.01 -3.10 -12.45
C ILE A 596 -39.22 -2.34 -11.87
N GLU A 597 -39.99 -2.99 -11.00
CA GLU A 597 -41.15 -2.38 -10.30
C GLU A 597 -40.99 -2.31 -8.77
N GLY A 598 -40.03 -3.07 -8.20
CA GLY A 598 -39.68 -3.08 -6.77
C GLY A 598 -38.62 -2.04 -6.38
N ASP A 599 -37.80 -2.37 -5.37
CA ASP A 599 -36.54 -1.66 -5.10
C ASP A 599 -35.44 -2.21 -6.03
N VAL A 600 -34.74 -1.31 -6.72
CA VAL A 600 -33.72 -1.65 -7.74
C VAL A 600 -32.58 -2.51 -7.17
N PHE A 601 -32.19 -2.30 -5.93
CA PHE A 601 -31.08 -3.01 -5.29
C PHE A 601 -31.54 -4.37 -4.76
N GLN A 602 -32.82 -4.51 -4.36
CA GLN A 602 -33.40 -5.82 -4.11
C GLN A 602 -33.39 -6.70 -5.38
N GLU A 603 -33.84 -6.17 -6.53
CA GLU A 603 -33.86 -6.94 -7.79
C GLU A 603 -32.44 -7.29 -8.28
N ILE A 604 -31.49 -6.35 -8.20
CA ILE A 604 -30.08 -6.60 -8.58
C ILE A 604 -29.41 -7.60 -7.62
N THR A 605 -29.77 -7.60 -6.34
CA THR A 605 -29.32 -8.62 -5.37
C THR A 605 -29.88 -10.00 -5.71
N ALA A 606 -31.16 -10.09 -6.12
CA ALA A 606 -31.76 -11.35 -6.59
C ALA A 606 -31.11 -11.86 -7.88
N ALA A 607 -30.93 -11.01 -8.89
CA ALA A 607 -30.25 -11.35 -10.13
C ALA A 607 -28.78 -11.77 -9.89
N SER A 608 -28.09 -11.16 -8.93
CA SER A 608 -26.75 -11.56 -8.49
C SER A 608 -26.74 -12.92 -7.79
N LYS A 609 -27.77 -13.26 -7.00
CA LYS A 609 -27.95 -14.61 -6.43
C LYS A 609 -28.18 -15.66 -7.52
N GLU A 610 -29.13 -15.40 -8.42
CA GLU A 610 -29.46 -16.32 -9.50
C GLU A 610 -28.26 -16.57 -10.41
N ARG A 611 -27.50 -15.51 -10.75
CA ARG A 611 -26.25 -15.66 -11.49
C ARG A 611 -25.17 -16.41 -10.70
N MET A 612 -25.01 -16.17 -9.40
CA MET A 612 -24.02 -16.91 -8.60
C MET A 612 -24.34 -18.41 -8.55
N ASN A 613 -25.61 -18.80 -8.43
CA ASN A 613 -26.02 -20.20 -8.54
C ASN A 613 -25.85 -20.76 -9.97
N SER A 614 -26.29 -20.02 -11.00
CA SER A 614 -26.23 -20.50 -12.40
C SER A 614 -24.82 -20.58 -12.96
N ASP A 615 -23.95 -19.62 -12.67
CA ASP A 615 -22.56 -19.65 -13.13
C ASP A 615 -21.81 -20.79 -12.41
N ALA A 616 -22.04 -20.96 -11.10
CA ALA A 616 -21.50 -22.08 -10.34
C ALA A 616 -21.95 -23.45 -10.89
N ASP A 617 -23.21 -23.61 -11.29
CA ASP A 617 -23.72 -24.86 -11.89
C ASP A 617 -23.09 -25.15 -13.27
N VAL A 618 -22.88 -24.12 -14.10
CA VAL A 618 -22.23 -24.25 -15.41
C VAL A 618 -20.76 -24.68 -15.29
N VAL A 619 -20.06 -24.24 -14.25
CA VAL A 619 -18.59 -24.37 -14.13
C VAL A 619 -18.15 -25.45 -13.14
N ILE A 620 -18.90 -25.70 -12.07
CA ILE A 620 -18.57 -26.65 -10.99
C ILE A 620 -19.35 -27.96 -11.20
N LYS A 621 -18.99 -28.75 -12.21
CA LYS A 621 -19.61 -30.05 -12.45
C LYS A 621 -19.09 -31.12 -11.49
N SER A 622 -19.89 -31.50 -10.50
CA SER A 622 -19.64 -32.72 -9.72
C SER A 622 -20.04 -33.97 -10.50
N ASN A 623 -19.69 -35.14 -9.95
CA ASN A 623 -19.97 -36.44 -10.55
C ASN A 623 -21.46 -36.84 -10.63
N SER A 624 -22.37 -35.95 -10.22
CA SER A 624 -23.82 -36.16 -10.26
C SER A 624 -24.42 -36.03 -11.67
N GLU A 625 -23.74 -35.33 -12.59
CA GLU A 625 -24.17 -35.18 -13.98
C GLU A 625 -23.72 -36.35 -14.88
N VAL A 626 -24.67 -36.95 -15.61
CA VAL A 626 -24.45 -38.18 -16.39
C VAL A 626 -23.75 -37.96 -17.75
N ASN A 627 -23.72 -36.72 -18.27
CA ASN A 627 -23.07 -36.41 -19.56
C ASN A 627 -21.74 -35.68 -19.34
N ARG A 628 -20.63 -36.40 -19.54
CA ARG A 628 -19.26 -35.94 -19.23
C ARG A 628 -18.52 -35.30 -20.42
N ASP A 629 -18.99 -35.50 -21.64
CA ASP A 629 -18.33 -35.07 -22.89
C ASP A 629 -18.52 -33.59 -23.25
N THR A 630 -18.71 -32.69 -22.27
CA THR A 630 -18.90 -31.26 -22.55
C THR A 630 -18.37 -30.39 -21.41
N TRP A 631 -17.08 -30.07 -21.53
CA TRP A 631 -16.37 -29.03 -20.78
C TRP A 631 -15.48 -28.23 -21.76
N LEU A 632 -15.31 -26.94 -21.52
CA LEU A 632 -14.52 -26.02 -22.36
C LEU A 632 -13.18 -25.73 -21.68
N ASN A 633 -12.11 -25.56 -22.46
CA ASN A 633 -10.71 -25.62 -21.99
C ASN A 633 -10.30 -24.62 -20.88
N ASP A 634 -11.07 -23.57 -20.61
CA ASP A 634 -10.68 -22.44 -19.78
C ASP A 634 -10.92 -22.64 -18.26
N VAL A 635 -9.91 -23.19 -17.60
CA VAL A 635 -9.82 -23.29 -16.12
C VAL A 635 -9.93 -21.91 -15.44
N THR A 636 -9.45 -20.86 -16.10
CA THR A 636 -9.56 -19.44 -15.70
C THR A 636 -11.00 -19.00 -15.41
N THR A 637 -12.00 -19.68 -15.99
CA THR A 637 -13.41 -19.45 -15.72
C THR A 637 -13.76 -19.72 -14.25
N ALA A 638 -13.22 -20.78 -13.63
CA ALA A 638 -13.59 -21.22 -12.28
C ALA A 638 -13.01 -20.35 -11.16
N ALA A 639 -11.76 -19.92 -11.29
CA ALA A 639 -11.07 -19.18 -10.22
C ALA A 639 -11.64 -17.77 -10.01
N GLY A 640 -12.00 -17.07 -11.09
CA GLY A 640 -12.56 -15.72 -11.03
C GLY A 640 -14.08 -15.65 -10.89
N LEU A 641 -14.79 -16.78 -10.91
CA LEU A 641 -16.23 -16.82 -11.19
C LEU A 641 -17.09 -15.99 -10.24
N LEU A 642 -16.93 -16.22 -8.94
CA LEU A 642 -17.74 -15.57 -7.90
C LEU A 642 -17.14 -14.22 -7.47
N ALA A 643 -15.84 -14.00 -7.70
CA ALA A 643 -15.21 -12.70 -7.55
C ALA A 643 -15.72 -11.69 -8.60
N LYS A 644 -16.05 -12.14 -9.82
CA LYS A 644 -16.79 -11.36 -10.83
C LYS A 644 -18.24 -11.06 -10.44
N LEU A 645 -18.75 -11.68 -9.36
CA LEU A 645 -20.08 -11.48 -8.77
C LEU A 645 -20.01 -10.82 -7.37
N ALA A 646 -18.84 -10.29 -7.02
CA ALA A 646 -18.59 -9.42 -5.87
C ALA A 646 -18.61 -7.95 -6.34
N PRO A 647 -19.75 -7.41 -6.80
CA PRO A 647 -19.75 -6.27 -7.71
C PRO A 647 -19.30 -5.01 -6.96
N ILE A 648 -19.49 -5.02 -5.63
CA ILE A 648 -19.38 -3.88 -4.72
C ILE A 648 -18.70 -4.35 -3.44
N ALA A 649 -17.46 -4.80 -3.63
CA ALA A 649 -16.52 -5.01 -2.54
C ALA A 649 -15.06 -4.76 -2.94
N ALA A 650 -14.72 -4.35 -4.18
CA ALA A 650 -13.33 -4.39 -4.68
C ALA A 650 -12.26 -3.78 -3.73
N PRO A 651 -12.47 -2.63 -3.06
CA PRO A 651 -11.54 -2.11 -2.04
C PRO A 651 -11.42 -2.95 -0.76
N VAL A 652 -12.49 -3.63 -0.35
CA VAL A 652 -12.56 -4.42 0.88
C VAL A 652 -12.16 -5.87 0.64
N ALA A 653 -12.58 -6.45 -0.48
CA ALA A 653 -12.19 -7.76 -0.95
C ALA A 653 -10.69 -7.81 -1.27
N ALA A 654 -10.10 -6.79 -1.91
CA ALA A 654 -8.65 -6.72 -2.09
C ALA A 654 -7.90 -6.67 -0.75
N ALA A 655 -8.44 -6.01 0.27
CA ALA A 655 -7.85 -5.94 1.62
C ALA A 655 -8.17 -7.14 2.53
N ALA A 656 -9.05 -8.06 2.12
CA ALA A 656 -9.51 -9.20 2.94
C ALA A 656 -9.26 -10.58 2.31
N ILE A 657 -9.00 -10.66 1.00
CA ILE A 657 -8.74 -11.92 0.29
C ILE A 657 -7.22 -12.12 0.15
N ILE A 658 -6.62 -12.79 1.14
CA ILE A 658 -5.21 -13.24 1.12
C ILE A 658 -5.04 -14.51 0.25
N ALA A 659 -6.13 -15.08 -0.29
CA ALA A 659 -6.07 -16.17 -1.25
C ALA A 659 -5.70 -15.63 -2.66
N GLY A 660 -4.50 -15.96 -3.15
CA GLY A 660 -3.92 -15.38 -4.36
C GLY A 660 -4.72 -15.61 -5.64
N VAL A 661 -5.60 -14.65 -5.97
CA VAL A 661 -6.32 -14.55 -7.24
C VAL A 661 -5.91 -13.23 -7.90
N THR A 662 -4.95 -13.30 -8.83
CA THR A 662 -4.37 -12.13 -9.51
C THR A 662 -5.22 -11.56 -10.64
N GLU A 663 -6.33 -12.21 -11.02
CA GLU A 663 -7.19 -11.82 -12.14
C GLU A 663 -8.61 -11.37 -11.71
N VAL A 664 -8.73 -10.19 -11.11
CA VAL A 664 -10.03 -9.51 -10.91
C VAL A 664 -9.90 -8.01 -11.24
N ALA A 665 -10.96 -7.46 -11.85
CA ALA A 665 -11.17 -6.03 -12.18
C ALA A 665 -10.27 -5.41 -13.27
N LEU A 666 -10.78 -5.42 -14.51
CA LEU A 666 -10.49 -4.38 -15.50
C LEU A 666 -10.87 -3.00 -14.91
N GLY A 667 -9.90 -2.22 -14.46
CA GLY A 667 -10.09 -0.80 -14.11
C GLY A 667 -9.60 -0.33 -12.73
N VAL A 668 -9.05 -1.20 -11.86
CA VAL A 668 -8.48 -0.78 -10.56
C VAL A 668 -6.96 -1.00 -10.53
N GLU A 669 -6.26 -0.27 -11.39
CA GLU A 669 -4.82 -0.46 -11.63
C GLU A 669 -4.01 -0.47 -10.32
N LYS A 670 -4.20 0.49 -9.40
CA LYS A 670 -3.32 0.61 -8.23
C LYS A 670 -3.53 -0.42 -7.12
N SER A 671 -4.68 -1.11 -7.02
CA SER A 671 -4.82 -2.25 -6.08
C SER A 671 -4.38 -3.58 -6.69
N ALA A 672 -4.21 -3.64 -8.01
CA ALA A 672 -3.69 -4.82 -8.72
C ALA A 672 -2.18 -4.72 -9.00
N SER A 673 -1.67 -3.53 -9.31
CA SER A 673 -0.28 -3.25 -9.71
C SER A 673 0.64 -2.80 -8.57
N GLY A 674 0.22 -2.94 -7.31
CA GLY A 674 1.13 -2.73 -6.18
C GLY A 674 2.15 -3.86 -6.14
N ASP A 675 3.45 -3.54 -6.14
CA ASP A 675 4.53 -4.53 -6.26
C ASP A 675 4.57 -5.48 -5.05
N THR A 676 4.05 -5.04 -3.90
CA THR A 676 3.91 -5.81 -2.67
C THR A 676 2.45 -5.97 -2.25
N GLU A 677 2.14 -7.03 -1.49
CA GLU A 677 0.81 -7.21 -0.89
C GLU A 677 0.43 -6.05 0.03
N ALA A 678 1.40 -5.50 0.77
CA ALA A 678 1.20 -4.35 1.64
C ALA A 678 0.76 -3.09 0.86
N GLU A 679 1.36 -2.81 -0.30
CA GLU A 679 0.93 -1.70 -1.16
C GLU A 679 -0.47 -1.92 -1.73
N ARG A 680 -0.80 -3.15 -2.17
CA ARG A 680 -2.14 -3.49 -2.67
C ARG A 680 -3.20 -3.28 -1.59
N ASN A 681 -2.93 -3.71 -0.35
CA ASN A 681 -3.83 -3.53 0.79
C ASN A 681 -3.99 -2.05 1.21
N ASP A 682 -2.90 -1.26 1.21
CA ASP A 682 -2.94 0.18 1.49
C ASP A 682 -3.74 0.96 0.44
N GLY A 683 -3.45 0.70 -0.85
CA GLY A 683 -4.18 1.31 -1.97
C GLY A 683 -5.67 0.95 -1.96
N ALA A 684 -5.99 -0.29 -1.59
CA ALA A 684 -7.36 -0.77 -1.43
C ALA A 684 -8.09 -0.07 -0.26
N SER A 685 -7.49 0.02 0.94
CA SER A 685 -8.12 0.74 2.05
C SER A 685 -8.34 2.22 1.70
N LYS A 686 -7.35 2.91 1.12
CA LYS A 686 -7.49 4.33 0.74
C LYS A 686 -8.60 4.56 -0.29
N ALA A 687 -8.84 3.62 -1.21
CA ALA A 687 -9.99 3.67 -2.10
C ALA A 687 -11.32 3.50 -1.33
N PHE A 688 -11.36 2.62 -0.32
CA PHE A 688 -12.53 2.45 0.55
C PHE A 688 -12.80 3.67 1.43
N ASP A 689 -11.76 4.29 1.99
CA ASP A 689 -11.87 5.50 2.80
C ASP A 689 -12.36 6.70 1.97
N GLY A 690 -11.97 6.77 0.69
CA GLY A 690 -12.55 7.72 -0.26
C GLY A 690 -14.04 7.50 -0.53
N LEU A 691 -14.49 6.24 -0.59
CA LEU A 691 -15.91 5.88 -0.67
C LEU A 691 -16.66 6.31 0.60
N LEU A 692 -16.16 5.88 1.76
CA LEU A 692 -16.75 6.18 3.06
C LEU A 692 -16.95 7.69 3.26
N ASN A 693 -15.92 8.50 3.00
CA ASN A 693 -15.99 9.96 3.12
C ASN A 693 -17.01 10.59 2.14
N THR A 694 -17.16 10.04 0.93
CA THR A 694 -18.13 10.55 -0.06
C THR A 694 -19.59 10.24 0.31
N LEU A 695 -19.82 9.19 1.12
CA LEU A 695 -21.16 8.80 1.58
C LEU A 695 -21.53 9.46 2.91
N PHE A 696 -20.65 9.45 3.91
CA PHE A 696 -21.01 9.72 5.31
C PHE A 696 -20.53 11.07 5.85
N SER A 697 -19.53 11.72 5.23
CA SER A 697 -18.98 12.98 5.75
C SER A 697 -19.84 14.20 5.37
N VAL A 698 -20.01 15.12 6.33
CA VAL A 698 -20.70 16.40 6.12
C VAL A 698 -19.88 17.26 5.16
N GLY A 699 -20.51 17.81 4.11
CA GLY A 699 -19.86 18.80 3.25
C GLY A 699 -18.74 18.23 2.37
N ALA A 700 -18.87 16.97 1.93
CA ALA A 700 -17.88 16.20 1.17
C ALA A 700 -17.55 16.72 -0.26
N SER A 701 -17.59 18.04 -0.48
CA SER A 701 -17.33 18.70 -1.78
C SER A 701 -15.85 18.97 -2.06
N ALA A 702 -14.98 18.78 -1.07
CA ALA A 702 -13.53 18.90 -1.22
C ALA A 702 -12.88 17.55 -1.57
N ILE A 703 -11.70 17.62 -2.19
CA ILE A 703 -10.70 16.54 -2.14
C ILE A 703 -10.32 16.31 -0.66
N PRO A 704 -9.84 15.13 -0.23
CA PRO A 704 -9.38 14.90 1.15
C PRO A 704 -8.12 15.70 1.53
N GLU A 705 -8.26 17.02 1.63
CA GLU A 705 -7.46 17.83 2.55
C GLU A 705 -7.77 17.36 3.97
N ASP A 706 -6.74 17.28 4.82
CA ASP A 706 -6.92 16.92 6.23
C ASP A 706 -7.85 17.97 6.87
N PRO A 707 -9.00 17.61 7.48
CA PRO A 707 -9.88 18.60 8.10
C PRO A 707 -9.22 19.35 9.25
N PHE A 708 -8.10 18.85 9.80
CA PHE A 708 -7.26 19.53 10.79
C PHE A 708 -6.08 20.32 10.17
N ALA A 709 -5.93 20.34 8.85
CA ALA A 709 -5.05 21.28 8.16
C ALA A 709 -5.68 22.70 8.12
N ARG A 710 -4.84 23.71 7.85
CA ARG A 710 -5.27 25.11 7.86
C ARG A 710 -6.17 25.42 6.65
N PRO A 711 -7.23 26.23 6.83
CA PRO A 711 -7.75 27.04 5.72
C PRO A 711 -6.61 27.88 5.11
N PRO A 712 -6.63 28.17 3.80
CA PRO A 712 -5.66 29.10 3.20
C PRO A 712 -5.75 30.47 3.87
N GLU A 713 -4.59 30.99 4.26
CA GLU A 713 -4.46 32.25 4.99
C GLU A 713 -5.02 33.39 4.12
N THR A 714 -6.12 33.98 4.56
CA THR A 714 -6.81 35.02 3.77
C THR A 714 -5.97 36.29 3.81
N GLU A 715 -5.25 36.57 2.72
CA GLU A 715 -4.44 37.79 2.59
C GLU A 715 -5.30 39.03 2.90
N LEU A 716 -4.98 39.70 4.01
CA LEU A 716 -5.54 41.01 4.33
C LEU A 716 -5.16 41.98 3.20
N PRO A 717 -6.10 42.79 2.68
CA PRO A 717 -5.87 43.60 1.50
C PRO A 717 -4.68 44.54 1.71
N ALA A 718 -3.67 44.39 0.86
CA ALA A 718 -2.40 45.10 0.97
C ALA A 718 -2.63 46.62 1.02
N THR A 719 -2.15 47.26 2.08
CA THR A 719 -2.25 48.72 2.24
C THR A 719 -1.27 49.41 1.28
N GLU A 720 -1.79 50.18 0.33
CA GLU A 720 -0.95 50.94 -0.61
C GLU A 720 -0.05 51.94 0.13
N LEU A 721 1.27 51.79 -0.05
CA LEU A 721 2.25 52.82 0.30
C LEU A 721 2.54 53.69 -0.92
N PRO A 722 2.53 55.03 -0.80
CA PRO A 722 2.57 55.93 -1.94
C PRO A 722 3.95 55.96 -2.64
N ALA A 723 3.93 55.99 -3.97
CA ALA A 723 5.15 55.97 -4.79
C ALA A 723 5.93 57.32 -4.79
N PRO A 724 7.27 57.30 -4.83
CA PRO A 724 8.08 58.50 -5.00
C PRO A 724 7.98 59.07 -6.45
N PRO A 725 8.23 60.39 -6.64
CA PRO A 725 7.91 61.09 -7.88
C PRO A 725 8.90 60.85 -9.04
N LYS A 726 8.39 60.97 -10.27
CA LYS A 726 9.15 60.89 -11.54
C LYS A 726 9.84 62.22 -11.89
N PRO A 727 11.02 62.17 -12.54
CA PRO A 727 11.51 63.21 -13.46
C PRO A 727 10.80 63.17 -14.84
N THR A 728 10.93 64.24 -15.63
CA THR A 728 9.95 64.62 -16.67
C THR A 728 10.53 64.65 -18.10
N GLU A 729 9.88 63.91 -19.02
CA GLU A 729 9.75 64.16 -20.49
C GLU A 729 11.02 64.17 -21.37
N ILE A 730 10.97 63.80 -22.66
CA ILE A 730 10.54 64.63 -23.81
C ILE A 730 9.95 63.75 -24.95
N GLU A 731 9.11 64.35 -25.81
CA GLU A 731 8.45 63.78 -27.01
C GLU A 731 9.44 63.34 -28.13
N LYS A 732 9.11 62.78 -29.32
CA LYS A 732 7.90 62.56 -30.17
C LYS A 732 8.28 61.43 -31.19
N ALA A 733 7.51 60.89 -32.16
CA ALA A 733 6.18 61.11 -32.76
C ALA A 733 5.69 59.78 -33.42
N LYS A 734 4.68 59.83 -34.32
CA LYS A 734 4.25 58.70 -35.20
C LYS A 734 3.84 59.23 -36.60
N PRO A 735 4.06 58.47 -37.69
CA PRO A 735 3.17 58.53 -38.88
C PRO A 735 2.74 57.14 -39.41
N ASP A 736 1.80 57.15 -40.36
CA ASP A 736 1.13 56.02 -41.06
C ASP A 736 0.58 56.60 -42.39
N PRO A 737 0.58 55.93 -43.57
CA PRO A 737 -0.68 55.29 -44.04
C PRO A 737 -0.56 54.15 -45.11
N SER A 738 -1.55 53.22 -45.14
CA SER A 738 -2.24 52.57 -46.32
C SER A 738 -1.43 51.94 -47.49
N SER A 739 -1.90 50.98 -48.32
CA SER A 739 -3.23 50.38 -48.58
C SER A 739 -3.09 49.02 -49.33
N GLY A 740 -4.15 48.18 -49.39
CA GLY A 740 -4.25 47.06 -50.37
C GLY A 740 -4.83 45.72 -49.86
N LYS A 741 -5.76 45.11 -50.62
CA LYS A 741 -6.43 43.79 -50.41
C LYS A 741 -6.94 43.27 -51.79
N PRO A 742 -7.35 41.98 -52.01
CA PRO A 742 -7.88 41.03 -51.02
C PRO A 742 -7.46 39.52 -51.10
N SER A 743 -7.69 38.82 -49.98
CA SER A 743 -8.16 37.43 -49.80
C SER A 743 -7.48 36.21 -50.47
N VAL A 744 -6.73 35.44 -49.66
CA VAL A 744 -6.94 33.98 -49.45
C VAL A 744 -6.71 33.67 -47.94
N LEU A 745 -7.43 32.65 -47.43
CA LEU A 745 -7.35 31.98 -46.11
C LEU A 745 -6.24 32.38 -45.11
N ASN A 746 -6.66 32.76 -43.88
CA ASN A 746 -6.10 32.30 -42.59
C ASN A 746 -6.91 32.88 -41.41
N GLU A 747 -7.23 32.06 -40.40
CA GLU A 747 -7.73 32.53 -39.10
C GLU A 747 -6.58 32.62 -38.06
N PRO A 748 -6.70 33.44 -36.99
CA PRO A 748 -5.59 33.73 -36.10
C PRO A 748 -5.41 32.67 -34.99
N VAL A 749 -4.15 32.33 -34.72
CA VAL A 749 -3.76 31.56 -33.53
C VAL A 749 -4.02 32.39 -32.27
N PRO A 750 -4.75 31.90 -31.25
CA PRO A 750 -4.86 32.56 -29.95
C PRO A 750 -3.49 32.69 -29.26
N LEU A 751 -3.25 33.83 -28.62
CA LEU A 751 -2.01 34.08 -27.87
C LEU A 751 -1.80 33.01 -26.78
N PRO A 752 -0.58 32.47 -26.61
CA PRO A 752 -0.31 31.51 -25.56
C PRO A 752 -0.49 32.14 -24.18
N GLN A 753 -1.08 31.38 -23.26
CA GLN A 753 -1.16 31.73 -21.84
C GLN A 753 0.25 31.93 -21.24
N PRO A 754 0.42 32.77 -20.21
CA PRO A 754 1.71 32.90 -19.53
C PRO A 754 2.14 31.55 -18.95
N LYS A 755 3.29 31.04 -19.41
CA LYS A 755 3.89 29.81 -18.87
C LYS A 755 4.20 30.01 -17.38
N SER A 756 3.93 28.99 -16.57
CA SER A 756 4.30 28.95 -15.14
C SER A 756 5.78 29.28 -14.96
N GLN A 757 6.09 30.31 -14.17
CA GLN A 757 7.47 30.73 -13.94
C GLN A 757 8.19 29.70 -13.05
N SER A 758 9.32 29.19 -13.53
CA SER A 758 10.12 28.19 -12.83
C SER A 758 11.03 28.83 -11.78
N LEU A 759 10.99 28.31 -10.56
CA LEU A 759 11.87 28.72 -9.45
C LEU A 759 13.37 28.47 -9.70
N ILE A 760 13.70 27.62 -10.68
CA ILE A 760 15.08 27.38 -11.14
C ILE A 760 15.24 28.00 -12.54
N PRO A 761 16.00 29.09 -12.71
CA PRO A 761 16.29 29.66 -14.03
C PRO A 761 17.28 28.76 -14.76
N LEU A 762 16.85 28.12 -15.86
CA LEU A 762 17.72 27.26 -16.65
C LEU A 762 18.66 28.06 -17.55
N ALA A 763 18.31 29.26 -18.01
CA ALA A 763 19.11 30.02 -18.98
C ALA A 763 20.58 30.24 -18.56
N GLN A 764 20.88 30.32 -17.26
CA GLN A 764 22.25 30.43 -16.71
C GLN A 764 23.08 29.14 -16.81
N HIS A 765 22.41 27.99 -16.95
CA HIS A 765 22.99 26.65 -17.05
C HIS A 765 23.05 26.12 -18.50
N ALA A 766 22.63 26.93 -19.48
CA ALA A 766 22.76 26.58 -20.89
C ALA A 766 24.24 26.41 -21.29
N VAL A 767 24.51 25.43 -22.17
CA VAL A 767 25.87 25.13 -22.64
C VAL A 767 26.37 26.29 -23.51
N PRO A 768 27.48 26.97 -23.16
CA PRO A 768 28.04 28.05 -23.97
C PRO A 768 28.38 27.54 -25.38
N ASN A 769 27.90 28.24 -26.41
CA ASN A 769 28.02 27.82 -27.82
C ASN A 769 27.45 26.41 -28.10
N GLY A 770 26.47 25.94 -27.32
CA GLY A 770 25.93 24.59 -27.41
C GLY A 770 25.40 24.21 -28.80
N GLU A 771 24.83 25.15 -29.56
CA GLU A 771 24.38 24.94 -30.94
C GLU A 771 25.52 24.63 -31.92
N THR A 772 26.69 25.25 -31.77
CA THR A 772 27.89 24.89 -32.54
C THR A 772 28.57 23.62 -32.01
N LEU A 773 28.38 23.29 -30.73
CA LEU A 773 28.87 22.06 -30.12
C LEU A 773 28.12 20.82 -30.67
N ILE A 774 26.78 20.83 -30.64
CA ILE A 774 25.96 19.70 -31.12
C ILE A 774 25.90 19.56 -32.65
N LYS A 775 26.46 20.53 -33.40
CA LYS A 775 26.41 20.57 -34.87
C LYS A 775 26.94 19.30 -35.56
N ASN A 776 27.90 18.62 -34.92
CA ASN A 776 28.49 17.37 -35.39
C ASN A 776 28.15 16.16 -34.48
N ALA A 777 27.22 16.31 -33.54
CA ALA A 777 26.85 15.28 -32.57
C ALA A 777 25.78 14.33 -33.14
N THR A 778 25.81 13.06 -32.71
CA THR A 778 24.84 12.05 -33.14
C THR A 778 23.54 12.21 -32.36
N ARG A 779 22.46 12.63 -33.03
CA ARG A 779 21.12 12.80 -32.44
C ARG A 779 20.33 11.49 -32.50
N ASP A 780 19.70 11.08 -31.41
CA ASP A 780 18.76 9.95 -31.38
C ASP A 780 17.30 10.34 -31.69
N ALA A 781 16.42 9.33 -31.71
CA ALA A 781 14.98 9.50 -31.98
C ALA A 781 14.22 10.32 -30.90
N LEU A 782 14.76 10.44 -29.69
CA LEU A 782 14.21 11.31 -28.63
C LEU A 782 14.83 12.72 -28.66
N GLY A 783 15.76 12.99 -29.57
CA GLY A 783 16.41 14.29 -29.73
C GLY A 783 17.64 14.52 -28.85
N VAL A 784 18.20 13.46 -28.26
CA VAL A 784 19.42 13.55 -27.44
C VAL A 784 20.66 13.47 -28.33
N TYR A 785 21.50 14.49 -28.24
CA TYR A 785 22.75 14.64 -28.98
C TYR A 785 23.90 14.03 -28.17
N ARG A 786 24.57 13.03 -28.74
CA ARG A 786 25.75 12.37 -28.17
C ARG A 786 27.01 12.80 -28.90
N MET A 787 28.04 13.14 -28.16
CA MET A 787 29.38 13.34 -28.70
C MET A 787 30.45 13.04 -27.66
N THR A 788 31.63 12.67 -28.16
CA THR A 788 32.86 12.71 -27.38
C THR A 788 33.48 14.09 -27.56
N ASP A 789 33.84 14.78 -26.49
CA ASP A 789 34.54 16.07 -26.59
C ASP A 789 36.06 15.92 -26.79
N ALA A 790 36.77 17.04 -26.94
CA ALA A 790 38.21 17.06 -27.24
C ALA A 790 39.11 16.43 -26.15
N THR A 791 38.57 16.08 -24.98
CA THR A 791 39.27 15.37 -23.90
C THR A 791 39.05 13.86 -23.90
N GLY A 792 38.18 13.35 -24.78
CA GLY A 792 37.75 11.93 -24.78
C GLY A 792 36.53 11.65 -23.90
N ALA A 793 35.97 12.65 -23.22
CA ALA A 793 34.78 12.49 -22.39
C ALA A 793 33.51 12.36 -23.25
N PHE A 794 32.72 11.30 -23.02
CA PHE A 794 31.39 11.11 -23.61
C PHE A 794 30.35 11.99 -22.91
N ARG A 795 29.63 12.80 -23.68
CA ARG A 795 28.70 13.82 -23.18
C ARG A 795 27.37 13.78 -23.93
N GLN A 796 26.29 14.06 -23.21
CA GLN A 796 24.91 13.93 -23.67
C GLN A 796 24.18 15.25 -23.49
N PHE A 797 23.56 15.74 -24.55
CA PHE A 797 22.90 17.04 -24.59
C PHE A 797 21.47 16.95 -25.11
N VAL A 798 20.59 17.80 -24.59
CA VAL A 798 19.21 17.97 -25.06
C VAL A 798 18.97 19.43 -25.42
N ARG A 799 18.10 19.68 -26.40
CA ARG A 799 17.60 21.03 -26.69
C ARG A 799 16.28 21.23 -25.94
N LEU A 800 16.15 22.33 -25.20
CA LEU A 800 14.96 22.67 -24.41
C LEU A 800 14.68 24.18 -24.50
N THR A 801 13.41 24.54 -24.65
CA THR A 801 12.94 25.93 -24.55
C THR A 801 12.80 26.34 -23.08
N ASP A 802 13.64 27.26 -22.62
CA ASP A 802 13.71 27.70 -21.22
C ASP A 802 12.70 28.80 -20.84
N GLU A 803 12.80 29.32 -19.61
CA GLU A 803 11.93 30.36 -19.08
C GLU A 803 12.02 31.70 -19.83
N THR A 804 13.09 31.98 -20.58
CA THR A 804 13.15 33.18 -21.45
C THR A 804 12.51 32.92 -22.82
N GLY A 805 11.79 31.81 -22.99
CA GLY A 805 11.16 31.40 -24.25
C GLY A 805 12.16 31.11 -25.36
N THR A 806 13.45 30.94 -25.03
CA THR A 806 14.51 30.68 -26.01
C THR A 806 14.88 29.21 -25.97
N SER A 807 14.96 28.59 -27.14
CA SER A 807 15.49 27.24 -27.26
C SER A 807 17.00 27.24 -27.08
N ARG A 808 17.51 26.46 -26.11
CA ARG A 808 18.93 26.36 -25.77
C ARG A 808 19.33 24.91 -25.54
N VAL A 809 20.63 24.65 -25.62
CA VAL A 809 21.21 23.31 -25.42
C VAL A 809 21.65 23.16 -23.97
N PHE A 810 21.28 22.04 -23.35
CA PHE A 810 21.57 21.68 -21.96
C PHE A 810 22.26 20.33 -21.89
N GLU A 811 23.18 20.18 -20.95
CA GLU A 811 23.81 18.89 -20.67
C GLU A 811 22.97 18.08 -19.69
N ILE A 812 22.84 16.78 -19.96
CA ILE A 812 22.14 15.84 -19.08
C ILE A 812 23.12 14.86 -18.45
N SER A 813 22.76 14.32 -17.29
CA SER A 813 23.57 13.36 -16.55
C SER A 813 23.91 12.13 -17.41
N GLY A 814 25.20 11.75 -17.42
CA GLY A 814 25.73 10.54 -18.08
C GLY A 814 25.14 9.19 -17.62
N ARG A 815 24.16 9.21 -16.71
CA ARG A 815 23.34 8.04 -16.33
C ARG A 815 22.15 7.80 -17.28
N TYR A 816 21.80 8.76 -18.14
CA TYR A 816 20.69 8.64 -19.09
C TYR A 816 20.99 7.61 -20.20
N ARG A 817 20.15 6.58 -20.29
CA ARG A 817 20.22 5.52 -21.30
C ARG A 817 19.31 5.86 -22.49
N THR A 818 19.66 5.32 -23.66
CA THR A 818 18.92 5.57 -24.91
C THR A 818 17.52 4.98 -24.82
N GLY A 819 16.51 5.83 -24.61
CA GLY A 819 15.10 5.42 -24.51
C GLY A 819 14.44 5.72 -23.17
N ASP A 820 15.18 6.21 -22.15
CA ASP A 820 14.60 6.54 -20.86
C ASP A 820 13.54 7.66 -21.01
N THR A 821 12.42 7.52 -20.30
CA THR A 821 11.28 8.46 -20.38
C THR A 821 11.56 9.81 -19.71
N PHE A 822 12.68 9.94 -19.02
CA PHE A 822 13.16 11.19 -18.42
C PHE A 822 14.69 11.23 -18.37
N ALA A 823 15.24 12.44 -18.23
CA ALA A 823 16.64 12.70 -17.98
C ALA A 823 16.78 13.79 -16.90
N LYS A 824 17.99 14.03 -16.39
CA LYS A 824 18.25 15.13 -15.44
C LYS A 824 19.30 16.08 -16.00
N ILE A 825 18.94 17.35 -16.21
CA ILE A 825 19.90 18.41 -16.58
C ILE A 825 20.90 18.59 -15.44
N ILE A 826 22.18 18.76 -15.75
CA ILE A 826 23.26 18.98 -14.78
C ILE A 826 23.79 20.43 -14.84
N ASN A 827 24.38 20.90 -13.73
CA ASN A 827 25.24 22.08 -13.73
C ASN A 827 26.65 21.74 -14.24
N ARG A 828 27.56 22.73 -14.27
CA ARG A 828 28.95 22.54 -14.75
C ARG A 828 29.78 21.65 -13.82
N GLU A 829 29.29 21.48 -12.60
CA GLU A 829 29.86 20.70 -11.50
C GLU A 829 29.31 19.25 -11.48
N GLY A 830 28.46 18.87 -12.44
CA GLY A 830 27.89 17.52 -12.57
C GLY A 830 26.66 17.22 -11.69
N ALA A 831 26.26 18.14 -10.82
CA ALA A 831 25.08 17.99 -9.96
C ALA A 831 23.78 18.22 -10.75
N GLY A 832 22.84 17.28 -10.62
CA GLY A 832 21.58 17.33 -11.36
C GLY A 832 20.58 18.35 -10.80
N LEU A 833 20.19 19.31 -11.63
CA LEU A 833 19.32 20.46 -11.33
C LEU A 833 17.83 20.12 -11.48
N VAL A 834 17.41 19.69 -12.67
CA VAL A 834 15.98 19.61 -13.08
C VAL A 834 15.74 18.32 -13.87
N VAL A 835 14.64 17.64 -13.59
CA VAL A 835 14.18 16.48 -14.39
C VAL A 835 13.45 16.99 -15.63
N VAL A 836 13.77 16.41 -16.78
CA VAL A 836 13.23 16.73 -18.10
C VAL A 836 12.68 15.47 -18.77
N THR A 837 11.70 15.63 -19.65
CA THR A 837 11.06 14.54 -20.42
C THR A 837 11.12 14.84 -21.93
N PRO A 838 11.12 13.81 -22.80
CA PRO A 838 11.03 14.00 -24.24
C PRO A 838 9.75 14.76 -24.61
N GLY A 839 9.88 15.82 -25.41
CA GLY A 839 8.78 16.59 -25.97
C GLY A 839 8.55 16.27 -27.46
N ARG A 840 7.77 17.13 -28.12
CA ARG A 840 7.50 17.00 -29.57
C ARG A 840 8.75 17.35 -30.38
N GLU A 841 8.90 16.66 -31.51
CA GLU A 841 9.99 16.87 -32.50
C GLU A 841 11.43 16.68 -31.94
N GLY A 842 11.55 16.21 -30.69
CA GLY A 842 12.81 16.05 -29.98
C GLY A 842 13.41 17.38 -29.47
N GLU A 843 12.58 18.38 -29.17
CA GLU A 843 12.87 19.23 -28.00
C GLU A 843 12.46 18.50 -26.73
N TRP A 844 13.15 18.77 -25.63
CA TRP A 844 12.82 18.28 -24.29
C TRP A 844 12.13 19.37 -23.49
N ALA A 845 11.25 18.98 -22.57
CA ALA A 845 10.56 19.88 -21.66
C ALA A 845 10.94 19.58 -20.19
N ARG A 846 10.79 20.56 -19.29
CA ARG A 846 10.79 20.26 -17.85
C ARG A 846 9.69 19.23 -17.57
N ALA A 847 10.00 18.22 -16.76
CA ALA A 847 8.97 17.32 -16.26
C ALA A 847 7.93 18.15 -15.46
N PRO A 848 6.61 17.84 -15.56
CA PRO A 848 5.62 18.50 -14.73
C PRO A 848 5.89 18.17 -13.26
N GLY A 849 6.31 19.17 -12.50
CA GLY A 849 6.54 19.04 -11.07
C GLY A 849 5.22 19.14 -10.32
N ASP A 850 4.55 17.99 -10.14
CA ASP A 850 3.78 17.64 -8.95
C ASP A 850 3.36 16.15 -9.03
N GLY A 851 3.08 15.53 -7.87
CA GLY A 851 2.91 14.08 -7.77
C GLY A 851 1.61 13.55 -8.38
N GLY A 852 1.67 12.96 -9.58
CA GLY A 852 0.53 12.26 -10.18
C GLY A 852 0.89 11.45 -11.44
N VAL A 853 0.62 10.15 -11.42
CA VAL A 853 0.83 9.26 -12.58
C VAL A 853 -0.23 9.52 -13.65
N ARG A 854 0.23 9.75 -14.90
CA ARG A 854 -0.60 9.63 -16.12
C ARG A 854 0.28 9.07 -17.26
N LEU A 855 -0.18 8.00 -17.91
CA LEU A 855 0.52 7.32 -19.01
C LEU A 855 -0.42 7.00 -20.18
N TRP A 856 0.11 7.15 -21.41
CA TRP A 856 -0.44 6.68 -22.70
C TRP A 856 -1.77 7.34 -23.17
N PRO A 857 -2.12 7.32 -24.49
CA PRO A 857 -2.19 6.15 -25.40
C PRO A 857 -1.02 6.00 -26.42
N TRP A 858 -1.16 5.04 -27.34
CA TRP A 858 -0.10 4.36 -28.11
C TRP A 858 0.06 4.78 -29.58
N GLN A 859 1.25 4.50 -30.15
CA GLN A 859 1.40 3.85 -31.47
C GLN A 859 2.79 3.19 -31.63
N ARG A 860 2.89 2.06 -32.35
CA ARG A 860 4.13 1.38 -32.77
C ARG A 860 4.10 1.14 -34.30
N PRO A 861 5.25 1.29 -34.99
CA PRO A 861 5.56 0.55 -36.23
C PRO A 861 6.41 -0.71 -35.94
N GLU A 862 6.46 -1.65 -36.88
CA GLU A 862 7.17 -2.93 -36.78
C GLU A 862 8.60 -2.89 -37.36
N SER A 863 9.53 -3.67 -36.78
CA SER A 863 10.71 -4.34 -37.41
C SER A 863 11.75 -4.74 -36.35
N PRO A 864 12.65 -5.72 -36.62
CA PRO A 864 12.44 -7.02 -37.29
C PRO A 864 12.86 -8.18 -36.37
N THR A 865 12.77 -9.43 -36.82
CA THR A 865 13.23 -10.62 -36.06
C THR A 865 14.75 -10.82 -36.11
N PRO A 866 15.39 -11.09 -34.96
CA PRO A 866 16.53 -12.02 -34.93
C PRO A 866 16.43 -13.08 -33.81
N SER A 867 16.66 -14.34 -34.18
CA SER A 867 17.18 -15.46 -33.38
C SER A 867 16.94 -15.48 -31.85
N ILE A 868 15.86 -16.15 -31.44
CA ILE A 868 15.86 -17.32 -30.53
C ILE A 868 17.04 -17.40 -29.54
N GLU A 869 16.88 -16.82 -28.34
CA GLU A 869 16.96 -17.51 -27.02
C GLU A 869 16.88 -16.45 -25.88
N PRO A 870 16.01 -16.64 -24.86
CA PRO A 870 16.00 -15.75 -23.71
C PRO A 870 17.19 -16.06 -22.78
N LYS A 871 18.28 -15.29 -22.90
CA LYS A 871 19.36 -15.33 -21.91
C LYS A 871 18.85 -14.78 -20.59
N ILE A 872 18.71 -15.67 -19.60
CA ILE A 872 18.47 -15.32 -18.19
C ILE A 872 19.59 -14.36 -17.73
N PRO A 873 19.28 -13.20 -17.15
CA PRO A 873 20.30 -12.25 -16.70
C PRO A 873 21.09 -12.82 -15.52
N LEU A 874 22.42 -12.85 -15.67
CA LEU A 874 23.35 -13.31 -14.65
C LEU A 874 23.67 -12.18 -13.66
N MET A 875 24.08 -12.52 -12.43
CA MET A 875 24.55 -11.51 -11.47
C MET A 875 25.85 -10.87 -11.96
N SER A 876 26.71 -11.64 -12.63
CA SER A 876 27.93 -11.10 -13.24
C SER A 876 27.68 -10.14 -14.42
N ASP A 877 26.45 -10.05 -14.96
CA ASP A 877 26.09 -9.01 -15.95
C ASP A 877 25.94 -7.62 -15.29
N GLN A 878 25.82 -7.53 -13.96
CA GLN A 878 25.78 -6.26 -13.22
C GLN A 878 27.18 -5.71 -12.86
N PHE A 879 28.24 -6.51 -13.06
CA PHE A 879 29.61 -6.18 -12.67
C PHE A 879 30.52 -6.10 -13.90
N LEU A 880 30.43 -4.97 -14.61
CA LEU A 880 31.21 -4.71 -15.82
C LEU A 880 32.33 -3.69 -15.56
N GLU A 881 33.48 -3.96 -16.16
CA GLU A 881 34.61 -3.04 -16.26
C GLU A 881 34.33 -1.92 -17.29
N ILE A 882 35.20 -0.91 -17.31
CA ILE A 882 35.08 0.27 -18.19
C ILE A 882 35.14 -0.11 -19.69
N ASP A 883 35.79 -1.23 -20.03
CA ASP A 883 35.85 -1.76 -21.41
C ASP A 883 34.67 -2.68 -21.78
N GLY A 884 33.72 -2.90 -20.85
CA GLY A 884 32.57 -3.78 -21.03
C GLY A 884 32.85 -5.26 -20.78
N THR A 885 34.05 -5.65 -20.36
CA THR A 885 34.33 -7.00 -19.86
C THR A 885 33.74 -7.21 -18.46
N LYS A 886 33.61 -8.46 -18.01
CA LYS A 886 33.13 -8.77 -16.66
C LYS A 886 34.24 -8.62 -15.63
N MET A 887 33.96 -7.90 -14.54
CA MET A 887 34.89 -7.68 -13.42
C MET A 887 35.42 -9.01 -12.88
N LYS A 888 36.71 -9.04 -12.51
CA LYS A 888 37.38 -10.26 -11.99
C LYS A 888 36.58 -10.84 -10.82
N GLY A 889 36.31 -12.15 -10.86
CA GLY A 889 35.56 -12.88 -9.82
C GLY A 889 34.03 -12.77 -9.90
N SER A 890 33.45 -11.87 -10.70
CA SER A 890 31.98 -11.68 -10.77
C SER A 890 31.20 -12.94 -11.12
N THR A 891 31.71 -13.78 -12.02
CA THR A 891 31.10 -15.06 -12.42
C THR A 891 31.10 -16.13 -11.33
N THR A 892 31.83 -15.94 -10.23
CA THR A 892 31.73 -16.82 -9.04
C THR A 892 30.38 -16.65 -8.33
N LEU A 893 29.78 -15.45 -8.37
CA LEU A 893 28.47 -15.20 -7.75
C LEU A 893 27.36 -16.01 -8.44
N ASP A 894 27.44 -16.15 -9.77
CA ASP A 894 26.50 -16.92 -10.58
C ASP A 894 26.48 -18.43 -10.22
N LYS A 895 27.54 -18.96 -9.59
CA LYS A 895 27.60 -20.37 -9.15
C LYS A 895 26.64 -20.65 -7.99
N TYR A 896 26.45 -19.67 -7.11
CA TYR A 896 25.87 -19.87 -5.79
C TYR A 896 24.56 -19.11 -5.55
N LEU A 897 24.30 -18.04 -6.30
CA LEU A 897 23.16 -17.15 -6.07
C LEU A 897 22.18 -17.11 -7.26
N ASN A 898 20.89 -16.94 -6.95
CA ASN A 898 19.80 -16.77 -7.91
C ASN A 898 19.53 -15.28 -8.17
N SER A 899 19.48 -14.87 -9.44
CA SER A 899 19.17 -13.50 -9.88
C SER A 899 17.67 -13.23 -10.05
N GLU A 900 16.84 -14.27 -10.12
CA GLU A 900 15.39 -14.16 -10.27
C GLU A 900 14.69 -14.01 -8.90
N GLU A 901 13.51 -13.36 -8.90
CA GLU A 901 12.61 -13.13 -7.76
C GLU A 901 13.15 -12.38 -6.52
N HIS A 902 14.46 -12.14 -6.41
CA HIS A 902 15.11 -11.61 -5.21
C HIS A 902 15.81 -10.26 -5.46
N SER A 903 15.53 -9.26 -4.62
CA SER A 903 16.24 -7.98 -4.65
C SER A 903 17.62 -8.08 -3.99
N TYR A 904 18.64 -7.48 -4.62
CA TYR A 904 20.02 -7.39 -4.12
C TYR A 904 20.59 -5.99 -4.30
N THR A 905 21.48 -5.58 -3.39
CA THR A 905 22.31 -4.39 -3.49
C THR A 905 23.68 -4.77 -4.03
N TYR A 906 23.96 -4.38 -5.28
CA TYR A 906 25.25 -4.57 -5.95
C TYR A 906 26.21 -3.42 -5.60
N GLY A 907 27.47 -3.76 -5.29
CA GLY A 907 28.53 -2.81 -4.94
C GLY A 907 29.92 -3.34 -5.29
N VAL A 908 30.96 -2.57 -4.97
CA VAL A 908 32.35 -2.98 -5.20
C VAL A 908 33.11 -2.83 -3.88
N ALA A 909 33.74 -3.92 -3.44
CA ALA A 909 34.65 -3.94 -2.30
C ALA A 909 36.10 -3.86 -2.81
N ILE A 910 37.01 -3.44 -1.93
CA ILE A 910 38.45 -3.47 -2.18
C ILE A 910 39.05 -4.56 -1.28
N ASN A 911 39.83 -5.48 -1.85
CA ASN A 911 40.47 -6.56 -1.09
C ASN A 911 41.80 -6.10 -0.46
N ASP A 912 42.42 -6.93 0.37
CA ASP A 912 43.68 -6.62 1.06
C ASP A 912 44.88 -6.41 0.12
N LYS A 913 44.77 -6.82 -1.15
CA LYS A 913 45.75 -6.56 -2.22
C LYS A 913 45.55 -5.18 -2.89
N GLY A 914 44.46 -4.47 -2.58
CA GLY A 914 44.06 -3.21 -3.22
C GLY A 914 43.26 -3.40 -4.53
N GLU A 915 42.88 -4.62 -4.88
CA GLU A 915 42.09 -4.92 -6.08
C GLU A 915 40.59 -4.70 -5.82
N SER A 916 39.86 -4.23 -6.85
CA SER A 916 38.40 -4.18 -6.81
C SER A 916 37.82 -5.58 -7.02
N THR A 917 36.86 -5.95 -6.18
CA THR A 917 36.12 -7.23 -6.23
C THR A 917 34.62 -6.95 -6.06
N PRO A 918 33.74 -7.63 -6.81
CA PRO A 918 32.30 -7.36 -6.76
C PRO A 918 31.71 -7.78 -5.42
N GLN A 919 30.79 -6.99 -4.87
CA GLN A 919 30.09 -7.26 -3.62
C GLN A 919 28.58 -7.33 -3.88
N ILE A 920 27.92 -8.34 -3.35
CA ILE A 920 26.47 -8.41 -3.23
C ILE A 920 26.10 -8.31 -1.75
N SER A 921 25.04 -7.57 -1.45
CA SER A 921 24.44 -7.57 -0.11
C SER A 921 22.92 -7.48 -0.16
N TRP A 922 22.28 -7.94 0.91
CA TRP A 922 20.85 -7.75 1.13
C TRP A 922 20.56 -7.60 2.62
N THR A 923 19.35 -7.17 2.95
CA THR A 923 18.90 -6.90 4.32
C THR A 923 17.50 -7.47 4.50
N VAL A 924 17.26 -8.18 5.60
CA VAL A 924 15.99 -8.84 5.94
C VAL A 924 15.63 -8.56 7.40
N ASP A 925 14.36 -8.25 7.67
CA ASP A 925 13.82 -8.16 9.03
C ASP A 925 13.51 -9.57 9.56
N GLU A 926 13.84 -9.82 10.84
CA GLU A 926 13.61 -11.13 11.47
C GLU A 926 12.12 -11.46 11.52
N ASN A 927 11.73 -12.64 11.01
CA ASN A 927 10.36 -13.12 11.02
C ASN A 927 9.84 -13.27 12.47
N PRO A 928 8.82 -12.51 12.92
CA PRO A 928 8.35 -12.55 14.31
C PRO A 928 7.82 -13.90 14.79
N LYS A 929 7.50 -14.84 13.86
CA LYS A 929 7.09 -16.21 14.20
C LYS A 929 8.26 -17.13 14.55
N ASN A 930 9.48 -16.77 14.14
CA ASN A 930 10.70 -17.55 14.32
C ASN A 930 11.68 -16.87 15.30
N ALA A 931 11.48 -15.59 15.61
CA ALA A 931 12.32 -14.82 16.52
C ALA A 931 12.47 -15.50 17.89
N THR A 932 13.72 -15.70 18.32
CA THR A 932 14.01 -16.30 19.63
C THR A 932 14.19 -15.20 20.68
N ALA A 933 13.69 -15.43 21.90
CA ALA A 933 13.88 -14.48 23.00
C ALA A 933 15.38 -14.34 23.34
N HIS A 934 15.82 -13.10 23.55
CA HIS A 934 17.19 -12.83 23.98
C HIS A 934 17.44 -13.34 25.41
N PRO A 935 18.70 -13.70 25.77
CA PRO A 935 19.08 -13.95 27.16
C PRO A 935 18.65 -12.83 28.11
N THR A 936 18.33 -13.15 29.36
CA THR A 936 18.07 -12.18 30.42
C THR A 936 19.35 -11.91 31.22
N ALA A 937 19.50 -10.69 31.74
CA ALA A 937 20.58 -10.36 32.67
C ALA A 937 20.27 -10.89 34.09
N GLU A 938 21.26 -11.53 34.73
CA GLU A 938 21.16 -12.06 36.08
C GLU A 938 22.39 -11.70 36.91
N LYS A 939 22.42 -12.11 38.19
CA LYS A 939 23.54 -11.84 39.10
C LYS A 939 24.82 -12.56 38.65
N SER A 940 25.75 -11.78 38.09
CA SER A 940 27.04 -12.23 37.58
C SER A 940 28.01 -12.73 38.66
N THR A 941 28.96 -13.59 38.25
CA THR A 941 30.16 -13.95 39.04
C THR A 941 31.30 -12.95 38.89
N PHE A 942 31.17 -11.97 37.97
CA PHE A 942 32.18 -10.96 37.63
C PHE A 942 31.56 -9.55 37.57
N GLY A 943 32.31 -8.53 38.00
CA GLY A 943 31.86 -7.13 38.04
C GLY A 943 30.94 -6.79 39.21
N THR A 944 30.23 -5.67 39.09
CA THR A 944 29.23 -5.16 40.04
C THR A 944 27.79 -5.15 39.49
N SER A 945 27.64 -5.22 38.16
CA SER A 945 26.35 -5.29 37.45
C SER A 945 25.74 -6.70 37.41
N GLU A 946 24.45 -6.74 37.07
CA GLU A 946 23.82 -7.91 36.48
C GLU A 946 24.21 -8.03 35.00
N TYR A 947 24.44 -9.27 34.55
CA TYR A 947 24.89 -9.62 33.21
C TYR A 947 24.23 -10.92 32.75
N SER A 948 23.96 -11.06 31.45
CA SER A 948 23.54 -12.35 30.91
C SER A 948 24.69 -13.36 30.99
N GLU A 949 24.37 -14.62 31.31
CA GLU A 949 25.39 -15.68 31.39
C GLU A 949 26.15 -15.81 30.05
N GLN A 950 25.43 -15.62 28.94
CA GLN A 950 25.97 -15.71 27.59
C GLN A 950 26.96 -14.57 27.26
N PHE A 951 26.72 -13.34 27.71
CA PHE A 951 27.70 -12.25 27.62
C PHE A 951 28.99 -12.55 28.37
N THR A 952 28.91 -13.11 29.59
CA THR A 952 30.13 -13.45 30.36
C THR A 952 30.96 -14.56 29.71
N LYS A 953 30.31 -15.46 28.95
CA LYS A 953 30.98 -16.45 28.10
C LYS A 953 31.60 -15.82 26.85
N ASP A 954 30.88 -14.90 26.19
CA ASP A 954 31.31 -14.29 24.93
C ASP A 954 32.43 -13.27 25.09
N ILE A 955 32.42 -12.42 26.12
CA ILE A 955 33.50 -11.46 26.38
C ILE A 955 34.87 -12.12 26.62
N ASN A 956 34.88 -13.39 27.03
CA ASN A 956 36.08 -14.21 27.21
C ASN A 956 36.60 -14.84 25.90
N ARG A 957 35.77 -14.98 24.84
CA ARG A 957 36.10 -15.72 23.60
C ARG A 957 35.93 -14.93 22.30
N SER A 958 35.43 -13.71 22.36
CA SER A 958 35.07 -12.86 21.21
C SER A 958 35.62 -11.44 21.37
N ARG A 959 35.70 -10.67 20.28
CA ARG A 959 36.14 -9.26 20.36
C ARG A 959 34.97 -8.34 20.69
N PHE A 960 35.20 -7.41 21.59
CA PHE A 960 34.29 -6.30 21.89
C PHE A 960 34.98 -4.97 21.63
N THR A 961 34.25 -4.02 21.06
CA THR A 961 34.69 -2.64 20.89
C THR A 961 33.60 -1.70 21.39
N ILE A 962 33.92 -0.88 22.39
CA ILE A 962 33.01 0.14 22.90
C ILE A 962 33.49 1.49 22.36
N ASN A 963 32.68 2.11 21.51
CA ASN A 963 32.92 3.47 21.02
C ASN A 963 32.25 4.47 21.94
N THR A 964 32.96 5.56 22.26
CA THR A 964 32.45 6.68 23.08
C THR A 964 32.66 8.02 22.37
N PRO A 965 31.88 9.08 22.66
CA PRO A 965 31.98 10.36 21.94
C PRO A 965 33.28 11.11 22.22
N GLU A 966 33.90 10.81 23.36
CA GLU A 966 35.12 11.42 23.88
C GLU A 966 36.39 10.90 23.19
N GLY A 967 36.24 10.02 22.18
CA GLY A 967 37.34 9.42 21.42
C GLY A 967 38.01 8.23 22.12
N ILE A 968 37.48 7.78 23.26
CA ILE A 968 37.97 6.58 23.94
C ILE A 968 37.29 5.35 23.33
N THR A 969 37.97 4.70 22.40
CA THR A 969 37.59 3.35 21.93
C THR A 969 38.19 2.31 22.87
N LEU A 970 37.35 1.58 23.60
CA LEU A 970 37.79 0.45 24.44
C LEU A 970 37.71 -0.86 23.64
N GLU A 971 38.87 -1.42 23.27
CA GLU A 971 38.99 -2.77 22.69
C GLU A 971 39.16 -3.82 23.82
N ILE A 972 38.27 -4.80 23.87
CA ILE A 972 38.39 -5.99 24.72
C ILE A 972 38.54 -7.21 23.80
N ASP A 973 39.71 -7.82 23.87
CA ASP A 973 40.06 -9.05 23.15
C ASP A 973 40.81 -9.95 24.14
N ILE A 974 40.05 -10.63 25.00
CA ILE A 974 40.59 -11.49 26.05
C ILE A 974 41.43 -12.65 25.47
N PRO A 975 41.06 -13.32 24.36
CA PRO A 975 41.92 -14.33 23.73
C PRO A 975 43.32 -13.81 23.36
N LYS A 976 43.42 -12.59 22.80
CA LYS A 976 44.69 -11.91 22.48
C LYS A 976 45.48 -11.55 23.75
N GLN A 977 44.81 -11.06 24.80
CA GLN A 977 45.44 -10.77 26.10
C GLN A 977 45.99 -12.06 26.77
N VAL A 978 45.19 -13.12 26.84
CA VAL A 978 45.59 -14.42 27.41
C VAL A 978 46.77 -15.01 26.64
N LYS A 979 46.72 -15.02 25.31
CA LYS A 979 47.83 -15.52 24.48
C LYS A 979 49.15 -14.80 24.74
N LEU A 980 49.12 -13.48 24.94
CA LEU A 980 50.31 -12.70 25.31
C LEU A 980 50.80 -13.02 26.72
N LEU A 981 49.91 -13.19 27.70
CA LEU A 981 50.26 -13.54 29.07
C LEU A 981 50.84 -14.97 29.17
N GLU A 982 50.27 -15.95 28.46
CA GLU A 982 50.81 -17.32 28.41
C GLU A 982 52.19 -17.37 27.74
N GLN A 983 52.42 -16.55 26.70
CA GLN A 983 53.74 -16.39 26.06
C GLN A 983 54.77 -15.75 27.01
N GLN A 984 54.39 -14.73 27.79
CA GLN A 984 55.26 -14.10 28.78
C GLN A 984 55.56 -15.00 29.98
N LYS A 985 54.58 -15.81 30.41
CA LYS A 985 54.69 -16.76 31.52
C LYS A 985 55.42 -18.06 31.15
N GLY A 986 55.45 -18.42 29.87
CA GLY A 986 55.97 -19.71 29.38
C GLY A 986 55.10 -20.92 29.75
N ALA A 987 53.89 -20.69 30.27
CA ALA A 987 52.96 -21.71 30.73
C ALA A 987 51.52 -21.17 30.66
N LYS A 988 50.54 -22.08 30.63
CA LYS A 988 49.12 -21.70 30.59
C LYS A 988 48.67 -20.91 31.82
N LEU A 989 47.63 -20.11 31.67
CA LEU A 989 46.96 -19.47 32.81
C LEU A 989 46.15 -20.52 33.59
N SER A 990 46.18 -20.44 34.92
CA SER A 990 45.23 -21.13 35.78
C SER A 990 43.87 -20.45 35.73
N THR A 991 42.81 -21.15 36.15
CA THR A 991 41.44 -20.61 36.21
C THR A 991 41.36 -19.33 37.06
N ALA A 992 42.15 -19.21 38.13
CA ALA A 992 42.18 -18.00 38.95
C ALA A 992 42.82 -16.80 38.22
N GLU A 993 43.88 -17.02 37.44
CA GLU A 993 44.51 -15.98 36.62
C GLU A 993 43.61 -15.56 35.45
N LEU A 994 42.96 -16.51 34.77
CA LEU A 994 42.00 -16.23 33.71
C LEU A 994 40.79 -15.44 34.24
N ASN A 995 40.24 -15.85 35.39
CA ASN A 995 39.14 -15.13 36.05
C ASN A 995 39.55 -13.71 36.44
N SER A 996 40.80 -13.47 36.82
CA SER A 996 41.32 -12.12 37.08
C SER A 996 41.38 -11.27 35.80
N VAL A 997 41.78 -11.85 34.66
CA VAL A 997 41.74 -11.15 33.36
C VAL A 997 40.30 -10.84 32.92
N ILE A 998 39.35 -11.75 33.13
CA ILE A 998 37.92 -11.52 32.83
C ILE A 998 37.38 -10.37 33.71
N GLN A 999 37.60 -10.45 35.04
CA GLN A 999 37.21 -9.41 35.99
C GLN A 999 37.74 -8.03 35.60
N GLN A 1000 39.04 -7.91 35.31
CA GLN A 1000 39.67 -6.64 34.92
C GLN A 1000 39.13 -6.04 33.61
N ASN A 1001 38.65 -6.85 32.68
CA ASN A 1001 38.04 -6.33 31.45
C ASN A 1001 36.57 -5.97 31.63
N ILE A 1002 35.84 -6.67 32.51
CA ILE A 1002 34.50 -6.25 32.95
C ILE A 1002 34.59 -4.94 33.74
N GLU A 1003 35.56 -4.74 34.63
CA GLU A 1003 35.77 -3.46 35.34
C GLU A 1003 36.04 -2.27 34.39
N LYS A 1004 36.76 -2.51 33.28
CA LYS A 1004 36.93 -1.49 32.20
C LYS A 1004 35.61 -1.21 31.49
N PHE A 1005 34.82 -2.24 31.18
CA PHE A 1005 33.49 -2.08 30.59
C PHE A 1005 32.52 -1.34 31.53
N GLU A 1006 32.57 -1.63 32.84
CA GLU A 1006 31.81 -0.92 33.87
C GLU A 1006 32.21 0.55 34.01
N THR A 1007 33.48 0.87 33.76
CA THR A 1007 34.00 2.24 33.72
C THR A 1007 33.56 2.96 32.44
N ALA A 1008 33.58 2.28 31.29
CA ALA A 1008 33.17 2.84 30.00
C ALA A 1008 31.65 3.09 29.89
N ILE A 1009 30.83 2.27 30.56
CA ILE A 1009 29.37 2.40 30.59
C ILE A 1009 28.89 2.47 32.06
N PRO A 1010 28.82 3.68 32.66
CA PRO A 1010 28.58 3.81 34.10
C PRO A 1010 27.18 3.38 34.59
N ASN A 1011 26.17 3.29 33.72
CA ASN A 1011 24.80 2.96 34.12
C ASN A 1011 24.58 1.43 34.19
N PRO A 1012 24.33 0.83 35.38
CA PRO A 1012 24.24 -0.62 35.53
C PRO A 1012 23.01 -1.25 34.84
N ALA A 1013 21.90 -0.52 34.71
CA ALA A 1013 20.71 -1.01 34.01
C ALA A 1013 20.90 -1.03 32.48
N LEU A 1014 21.65 -0.05 31.95
CA LEU A 1014 22.07 -0.07 30.55
C LEU A 1014 23.06 -1.21 30.28
N ARG A 1015 24.04 -1.44 31.18
CA ARG A 1015 24.96 -2.59 31.08
C ARG A 1015 24.23 -3.92 31.06
N ALA A 1016 23.19 -4.08 31.89
CA ALA A 1016 22.35 -5.27 31.89
C ALA A 1016 21.72 -5.50 30.50
N ARG A 1017 20.97 -4.52 29.95
CA ARG A 1017 20.34 -4.65 28.62
C ARG A 1017 21.35 -4.82 27.48
N ILE A 1018 22.52 -4.18 27.56
CA ILE A 1018 23.62 -4.42 26.60
C ILE A 1018 24.08 -5.88 26.67
N SER A 1019 24.23 -6.46 27.86
CA SER A 1019 24.66 -7.86 28.00
C SER A 1019 23.66 -8.88 27.46
N GLU A 1020 22.37 -8.56 27.46
CA GLU A 1020 21.32 -9.42 26.91
C GLU A 1020 21.42 -9.58 25.39
N VAL A 1021 21.96 -8.57 24.70
CA VAL A 1021 22.06 -8.57 23.23
C VAL A 1021 23.49 -8.58 22.68
N ALA A 1022 24.51 -8.15 23.42
CA ALA A 1022 25.91 -8.13 22.97
C ALA A 1022 26.59 -9.52 23.11
N ASN A 1023 25.98 -10.55 22.53
CA ASN A 1023 26.40 -11.95 22.68
C ASN A 1023 25.95 -12.80 21.46
N GLN A 1024 26.26 -14.10 21.44
CA GLN A 1024 26.03 -14.98 20.28
C GLN A 1024 24.60 -14.98 19.73
N TRP A 1025 23.59 -14.72 20.57
CA TRP A 1025 22.19 -14.64 20.16
C TRP A 1025 21.94 -13.60 19.05
N LEU A 1026 22.66 -12.48 19.07
CA LEU A 1026 22.52 -11.38 18.09
C LEU A 1026 22.76 -11.81 16.65
N LEU A 1027 23.60 -12.82 16.41
CA LEU A 1027 23.88 -13.37 15.09
C LEU A 1027 23.24 -14.75 14.88
N GLY A 1028 22.44 -15.23 15.85
CA GLY A 1028 21.87 -16.57 15.87
C GLY A 1028 20.85 -16.85 14.77
N ALA A 1029 20.22 -15.82 14.20
CA ALA A 1029 19.28 -15.91 13.08
C ALA A 1029 19.94 -15.72 11.70
N ALA A 1030 21.23 -15.33 11.64
CA ALA A 1030 21.94 -15.20 10.37
C ALA A 1030 22.17 -16.53 9.60
N PRO A 1031 22.26 -17.72 10.24
CA PRO A 1031 22.34 -19.01 9.53
C PRO A 1031 21.13 -19.30 8.61
N ASP A 1032 19.95 -18.83 8.97
CA ASP A 1032 18.70 -19.13 8.26
C ASP A 1032 18.66 -18.46 6.87
N GLU A 1033 19.28 -17.29 6.72
CA GLU A 1033 19.39 -16.57 5.44
C GLU A 1033 20.08 -17.40 4.34
N PHE A 1034 20.97 -18.33 4.71
CA PHE A 1034 21.67 -19.20 3.77
C PHE A 1034 20.81 -20.37 3.27
N GLN A 1035 19.71 -20.69 3.97
CA GLN A 1035 18.74 -21.72 3.57
C GLN A 1035 17.59 -21.14 2.73
N THR A 1036 17.69 -19.88 2.31
CA THR A 1036 16.68 -19.21 1.46
C THR A 1036 16.89 -19.49 -0.02
N SER A 1037 15.83 -19.33 -0.81
CA SER A 1037 15.80 -19.39 -2.28
C SER A 1037 16.74 -18.40 -2.99
N ARG A 1038 17.45 -17.53 -2.26
CA ARG A 1038 18.57 -16.74 -2.78
C ARG A 1038 19.73 -17.61 -3.25
N PHE A 1039 19.92 -18.79 -2.65
CA PHE A 1039 21.02 -19.70 -2.95
C PHE A 1039 20.64 -20.85 -3.90
N LYS A 1040 21.65 -21.37 -4.60
CA LYS A 1040 21.57 -22.52 -5.50
C LYS A 1040 21.91 -23.82 -4.75
N GLY A 1041 20.88 -24.60 -4.42
CA GLY A 1041 20.98 -25.81 -3.60
C GLY A 1041 21.08 -25.51 -2.11
N THR A 1042 21.11 -26.57 -1.30
CA THR A 1042 21.09 -26.45 0.17
C THR A 1042 22.43 -25.94 0.72
N ILE A 1043 22.45 -24.72 1.30
CA ILE A 1043 23.64 -24.10 1.91
C ILE A 1043 23.45 -23.93 3.44
N PHE A 1044 24.50 -24.27 4.19
CA PHE A 1044 24.62 -24.01 5.63
C PHE A 1044 25.67 -22.94 5.90
N GLY A 1045 25.45 -22.09 6.91
CA GLY A 1045 26.43 -21.07 7.33
C GLY A 1045 26.86 -21.24 8.78
N SER A 1046 28.18 -21.30 9.01
CA SER A 1046 28.79 -21.29 10.34
C SER A 1046 29.53 -19.97 10.57
N GLY A 1047 29.08 -19.19 11.54
CA GLY A 1047 29.75 -17.95 11.95
C GLY A 1047 31.13 -18.21 12.57
N ARG A 1048 32.06 -17.28 12.34
CA ARG A 1048 33.44 -17.29 12.86
C ARG A 1048 33.83 -15.92 13.41
N ASP A 1049 34.73 -15.94 14.40
CA ASP A 1049 35.41 -14.78 14.97
C ASP A 1049 34.49 -13.54 15.20
N PRO A 1050 33.36 -13.70 15.91
CA PRO A 1050 32.38 -12.64 16.08
C PRO A 1050 32.94 -11.44 16.84
N HIS A 1051 32.55 -10.25 16.39
CA HIS A 1051 32.95 -8.96 16.90
C HIS A 1051 31.70 -8.14 17.25
N TYR A 1052 31.56 -7.81 18.53
CA TYR A 1052 30.46 -6.97 19.04
C TYR A 1052 30.94 -5.53 19.17
N ILE A 1053 30.27 -4.62 18.49
CA ILE A 1053 30.55 -3.19 18.50
C ILE A 1053 29.41 -2.51 19.27
N ILE A 1054 29.75 -1.74 20.29
CA ILE A 1054 28.81 -1.04 21.17
C ILE A 1054 29.05 0.45 20.99
N ASP A 1055 28.18 1.08 20.22
CA ASP A 1055 28.17 2.52 20.00
C ASP A 1055 27.39 3.17 21.16
N TYR A 1056 28.11 3.43 22.26
CA TYR A 1056 27.60 4.06 23.46
C TYR A 1056 27.90 5.56 23.44
N ASP A 1057 26.87 6.34 23.12
CA ASP A 1057 26.91 7.79 23.17
C ASP A 1057 25.94 8.28 24.25
N PRO A 1058 26.42 8.71 25.44
CA PRO A 1058 25.53 9.21 26.49
C PRO A 1058 24.86 10.56 26.16
N ALA A 1059 25.21 11.22 25.04
CA ALA A 1059 24.48 12.37 24.51
C ALA A 1059 23.40 11.97 23.48
N LYS A 1060 23.25 10.67 23.19
CA LYS A 1060 22.13 10.10 22.44
C LYS A 1060 21.21 9.31 23.37
N GLU A 1061 19.91 9.38 23.14
CA GLU A 1061 18.89 8.55 23.82
C GLU A 1061 18.94 7.06 23.42
N THR A 1062 19.89 6.69 22.55
CA THR A 1062 20.07 5.39 21.90
C THR A 1062 21.50 4.87 22.08
N THR A 1063 21.65 3.64 22.57
CA THR A 1063 22.91 2.86 22.44
C THR A 1063 22.70 1.79 21.38
N THR A 1064 23.60 1.66 20.41
CA THR A 1064 23.50 0.63 19.36
C THR A 1064 24.51 -0.49 19.63
N VAL A 1065 24.03 -1.73 19.61
CA VAL A 1065 24.84 -2.94 19.69
C VAL A 1065 24.82 -3.63 18.33
N THR A 1066 25.97 -3.67 17.66
CA THR A 1066 26.14 -4.28 16.33
C THR A 1066 27.02 -5.50 16.42
N GLY A 1067 26.46 -6.68 16.14
CA GLY A 1067 27.22 -7.90 15.92
C GLY A 1067 27.71 -7.95 14.49
N LYS A 1068 28.96 -8.37 14.28
CA LYS A 1068 29.53 -8.72 12.97
C LYS A 1068 30.26 -10.05 13.08
N SER A 1069 30.18 -10.89 12.05
CA SER A 1069 30.93 -12.15 11.97
C SER A 1069 31.17 -12.52 10.51
N ASP A 1070 32.34 -13.05 10.23
CA ASP A 1070 32.65 -13.70 8.97
C ASP A 1070 32.03 -15.10 8.97
N PHE A 1071 31.42 -15.54 7.87
CA PHE A 1071 30.70 -16.81 7.79
C PHE A 1071 31.38 -17.78 6.83
N ILE A 1072 31.63 -18.99 7.30
CA ILE A 1072 32.02 -20.13 6.48
C ILE A 1072 30.72 -20.74 5.93
N LEU A 1073 30.56 -20.74 4.60
CA LEU A 1073 29.44 -21.40 3.95
C LEU A 1073 29.82 -22.81 3.52
N THR A 1074 28.84 -23.72 3.55
CA THR A 1074 29.03 -25.13 3.23
C THR A 1074 27.82 -25.63 2.45
N ARG A 1075 28.05 -26.13 1.25
CA ARG A 1075 27.03 -26.70 0.36
C ARG A 1075 26.85 -28.18 0.65
N LEU A 1076 25.61 -28.65 0.65
CA LEU A 1076 25.29 -30.07 0.55
C LEU A 1076 25.39 -30.51 -0.92
N ASP A 1077 26.16 -31.55 -1.19
CA ASP A 1077 26.05 -32.28 -2.46
C ASP A 1077 24.88 -33.27 -2.34
N GLU A 1078 23.74 -32.92 -2.93
CA GLU A 1078 22.50 -33.68 -2.86
C GLU A 1078 22.58 -35.04 -3.59
N SER A 1079 23.67 -35.34 -4.32
CA SER A 1079 23.90 -36.63 -4.98
C SER A 1079 24.57 -37.70 -4.10
N ASN A 1080 25.27 -37.29 -3.03
CA ASN A 1080 26.04 -38.19 -2.15
C ASN A 1080 25.94 -37.87 -0.65
N GLY A 1081 25.44 -36.68 -0.28
CA GLY A 1081 25.27 -36.23 1.10
C GLY A 1081 26.53 -35.65 1.75
N GLU A 1082 27.62 -35.43 1.01
CA GLU A 1082 28.82 -34.78 1.52
C GLU A 1082 28.66 -33.25 1.61
N LEU A 1083 29.51 -32.62 2.44
CA LEU A 1083 29.47 -31.21 2.77
C LEU A 1083 30.72 -30.48 2.26
N GLU A 1084 30.56 -29.70 1.19
CA GLU A 1084 31.62 -28.96 0.53
C GLU A 1084 31.75 -27.53 1.10
N THR A 1085 32.91 -27.16 1.64
CA THR A 1085 33.15 -25.79 2.11
C THR A 1085 33.38 -24.85 0.93
N LEU A 1086 32.62 -23.75 0.86
CA LEU A 1086 32.75 -22.76 -0.21
C LEU A 1086 33.94 -21.83 0.07
N THR A 1087 35.06 -22.04 -0.62
CA THR A 1087 36.32 -21.30 -0.40
C THR A 1087 36.57 -20.16 -1.39
N ASP A 1088 35.81 -20.07 -2.48
CA ASP A 1088 35.97 -19.02 -3.51
C ASP A 1088 35.05 -17.79 -3.29
N ILE A 1089 34.31 -17.76 -2.18
CA ILE A 1089 33.56 -16.60 -1.69
C ILE A 1089 33.89 -16.31 -0.22
N HIS A 1090 33.89 -15.03 0.13
CA HIS A 1090 33.88 -14.54 1.50
C HIS A 1090 32.46 -14.06 1.83
N THR A 1091 31.89 -14.56 2.93
CA THR A 1091 30.57 -14.12 3.43
C THR A 1091 30.71 -13.40 4.77
N LYS A 1092 29.91 -12.37 5.00
CA LYS A 1092 29.80 -11.66 6.29
C LYS A 1092 28.34 -11.48 6.66
N ALA A 1093 28.03 -11.60 7.94
CA ALA A 1093 26.73 -11.22 8.48
C ALA A 1093 26.91 -10.10 9.52
N SER A 1094 25.93 -9.20 9.56
CA SER A 1094 25.84 -8.17 10.58
C SER A 1094 24.39 -7.96 11.02
N ARG A 1095 24.18 -7.69 12.31
CA ARG A 1095 22.88 -7.35 12.88
C ARG A 1095 23.07 -6.25 13.91
N SER A 1096 22.22 -5.21 13.86
CA SER A 1096 22.26 -4.09 14.80
C SER A 1096 20.96 -4.02 15.60
N ILE A 1097 21.10 -3.90 16.92
CA ILE A 1097 19.99 -3.65 17.86
C ILE A 1097 20.20 -2.28 18.50
N THR A 1098 19.13 -1.49 18.58
CA THR A 1098 19.12 -0.23 19.33
C THR A 1098 18.46 -0.43 20.69
N ILE A 1099 19.16 -0.04 21.74
CA ILE A 1099 18.63 0.06 23.10
C ILE A 1099 18.31 1.53 23.37
N THR A 1100 17.06 1.82 23.71
CA THR A 1100 16.58 3.17 24.05
C THR A 1100 16.36 3.31 25.55
N ALA A 1101 16.44 4.54 26.07
CA ALA A 1101 15.91 4.84 27.40
C ALA A 1101 14.40 4.51 27.46
N SER A 1102 13.96 3.87 28.54
CA SER A 1102 12.55 3.52 28.75
C SER A 1102 11.79 4.66 29.43
N ASN A 1103 10.50 4.74 29.13
CA ASN A 1103 9.54 5.61 29.80
C ASN A 1103 8.43 4.80 30.51
N GLU A 1104 8.63 3.49 30.69
CA GLU A 1104 7.70 2.60 31.38
C GLU A 1104 7.51 3.02 32.84
N ILE A 1105 6.26 3.00 33.31
CA ILE A 1105 5.89 3.46 34.66
C ILE A 1105 6.31 2.45 35.74
N ASP A 1106 6.23 1.15 35.42
CA ASP A 1106 6.55 0.01 36.31
C ASP A 1106 7.63 -0.92 35.72
N GLY A 1107 8.39 -0.44 34.72
CA GLY A 1107 9.24 -1.28 33.85
C GLY A 1107 10.75 -1.08 33.97
N ASN A 1108 11.48 -1.61 32.99
CA ASN A 1108 12.94 -1.55 32.98
C ASN A 1108 13.41 -0.22 32.40
N ALA A 1109 14.39 0.45 33.02
CA ALA A 1109 14.84 1.79 32.61
C ALA A 1109 15.42 1.91 31.18
N TYR A 1110 15.59 0.80 30.46
CA TYR A 1110 16.03 0.73 29.07
C TYR A 1110 15.28 -0.38 28.33
N VAL A 1111 14.79 -0.09 27.11
CA VAL A 1111 14.09 -1.02 26.23
C VAL A 1111 15.01 -1.49 25.11
N ILE A 1112 15.00 -2.80 24.83
CA ILE A 1112 15.61 -3.38 23.62
C ILE A 1112 14.57 -3.28 22.49
N ASN A 1113 14.87 -2.53 21.43
CA ASN A 1113 13.91 -2.37 20.34
C ASN A 1113 13.83 -3.67 19.49
N PRO A 1114 12.61 -4.14 19.13
CA PRO A 1114 12.44 -5.42 18.43
C PRO A 1114 12.81 -5.36 16.94
N SER A 1115 12.93 -4.16 16.36
CA SER A 1115 13.33 -3.99 14.94
C SER A 1115 14.85 -4.09 14.83
N ALA A 1116 15.33 -5.20 14.27
CA ALA A 1116 16.75 -5.53 14.24
C ALA A 1116 17.10 -6.32 12.96
N PRO A 1117 17.19 -5.66 11.80
CA PRO A 1117 17.43 -6.32 10.52
C PRO A 1117 18.81 -6.98 10.45
N ILE A 1118 18.84 -8.13 9.77
CA ILE A 1118 20.05 -8.89 9.45
C ILE A 1118 20.52 -8.45 8.06
N ARG A 1119 21.81 -8.11 7.93
CA ARG A 1119 22.44 -7.73 6.66
C ARG A 1119 23.57 -8.69 6.32
N ILE A 1120 23.43 -9.37 5.18
CA ILE A 1120 24.41 -10.30 4.62
C ILE A 1120 25.21 -9.59 3.53
N GLU A 1121 26.52 -9.84 3.48
CA GLU A 1121 27.42 -9.42 2.41
C GLU A 1121 28.19 -10.63 1.86
N ILE A 1122 28.34 -10.71 0.53
CA ILE A 1122 29.13 -11.74 -0.17
C ILE A 1122 30.05 -11.08 -1.18
N THR A 1123 31.32 -11.49 -1.17
CA THR A 1123 32.38 -10.99 -2.04
C THR A 1123 33.22 -12.17 -2.55
N PRO A 1124 33.46 -12.34 -3.86
CA PRO A 1124 34.33 -13.40 -4.37
C PRO A 1124 35.80 -13.23 -3.93
N ASN A 1125 36.43 -14.35 -3.62
CA ASN A 1125 37.87 -14.39 -3.41
C ASN A 1125 38.58 -14.30 -4.77
N LEU A 1126 39.56 -13.40 -4.85
CA LEU A 1126 40.38 -13.21 -6.04
C LEU A 1126 41.74 -13.86 -5.82
N ASP A 1127 41.95 -15.02 -6.43
CA ASP A 1127 43.27 -15.66 -6.57
C ASP A 1127 44.27 -14.72 -7.27
#